data_AF-A0A8C5GAU3-F1
#
_entry.id   AF-A0A8C5GAU3-F1
#
_cell.length_a   1.000
_cell.length_b   1.000
_cell.length_c   1.000
_cell.angle_alpha   90.00
_cell.angle_beta   90.00
_cell.angle_gamma   90.00
#
_symmetry.space_group_name_H-M   'P 1'
#
loop_
_entity.id
_entity.type
_entity.pdbx_description
1 polymer ?
#
loop_
_entity_poly.entity_id
_entity_poly.type
_entity_poly.pdbx_seq_one_letter_code
_entity_poly.pdbx_strand_id
1 'polypeptide(L)'
;MLTLIRFLFVVLHHTHTYFLFLLQATLSPNLHCVTLRTMGSLSSAWVGDGTGVLLVLTTFHLPLFMMHFGQSNLYRSGDYGKTFKDVTPLINHTFIQTEFGIAVSPDHTGKVILTGVVSDIGGFRLFRSQDFGLNFASTDLPFEPLIQMLYNPADCNTLLTLSISLWLSEDFGATWKKIYDSVCLVRWGPKSNIYFTTNTNGSCNDKGMLELRKTADYGRSFQTIATKIFSFVLGGRFVFASIMTGTRRIHVSVDGGEHWNMAQLPSVNHEQFYSILAANEDMIFMHVDDPGDSGVGTIYVSDDRGTVFSKSLERHLYTTTGSDTDFTVITSLRGVYMTSVLTEDGALETVITYNQGGKWQTLRHPQNSHCSTDSSTNRPNRCRLHIHASYSTTMRMNVPMLPLCQPNAVGVILAHGSTGDAESALSPDVYVSDDGGYTWLLALRGPHHYAIMDSGGLLVAVEHTNSPVNQIKFSTDEGQCWNTYNFTNDPLHFSGMDSEPGSRSMNVSLWGYRNDFRKWVVITIDFRKLLTRDCDEGDYVQWLAHSADPSGPTDGCVLGYQETFLRLRKDSVCWHERDFSVSKTASPCPCTLDDYHCDFGYYRPENSSECVEQEEMKGHPLEFCLNGTTEQLQTSGYRKIPGDRCEGGFQPERKETDLMRMCISNALHTNSLVSIVMLLVSAVTAVWLVKKYVCGGRFLVHRYSVMRENVEANKIEGVDDVEPHYMETEKVHYNEDSDQDLLE
;
A
#
# COMPACT_ATOMS: atom_id res chain seq x y z
N MET A 1 53.39 26.11 0.05
CA MET A 1 52.27 25.14 0.11
C MET A 1 51.44 25.29 1.39
N LEU A 2 51.96 24.94 2.59
CA LEU A 2 51.20 25.08 3.85
C LEU A 2 50.54 26.46 4.08
N THR A 3 51.23 27.55 3.76
CA THR A 3 50.71 28.92 3.90
C THR A 3 49.50 29.17 2.99
N LEU A 4 49.50 28.59 1.78
CA LEU A 4 48.39 28.70 0.83
C LEU A 4 47.17 27.90 1.33
N ILE A 5 47.40 26.71 1.90
CA ILE A 5 46.37 25.87 2.52
C ILE A 5 45.75 26.59 3.72
N ARG A 6 46.56 27.21 4.60
CA ARG A 6 46.05 28.04 5.71
C ARG A 6 45.26 29.25 5.22
N PHE A 7 45.69 29.91 4.14
CA PHE A 7 44.96 31.03 3.57
C PHE A 7 43.61 30.60 2.97
N LEU A 8 43.58 29.48 2.24
CA LEU A 8 42.35 28.82 1.77
C LEU A 8 41.41 28.46 2.92
N PHE A 9 41.92 27.87 4.01
CA PHE A 9 41.11 27.57 5.21
C PHE A 9 40.53 28.83 5.86
N VAL A 10 41.31 29.91 5.96
CA VAL A 10 40.82 31.19 6.52
C VAL A 10 39.78 31.85 5.61
N VAL A 11 39.96 31.78 4.28
CA VAL A 11 38.97 32.27 3.32
C VAL A 11 37.69 31.44 3.38
N LEU A 12 37.78 30.11 3.34
CA LEU A 12 36.65 29.18 3.47
C LEU A 12 35.89 29.37 4.79
N HIS A 13 36.60 29.54 5.90
CA HIS A 13 35.98 29.81 7.19
C HIS A 13 35.29 31.17 7.20
N HIS A 14 35.89 32.23 6.63
CA HIS A 14 35.23 33.53 6.52
C HIS A 14 34.02 33.49 5.60
N THR A 15 34.07 32.83 4.44
CA THR A 15 32.92 32.70 3.54
C THR A 15 31.80 31.89 4.19
N HIS A 16 32.11 30.82 4.93
CA HIS A 16 31.12 30.05 5.68
C HIS A 16 30.48 30.86 6.82
N THR A 17 31.26 31.66 7.56
CA THR A 17 30.71 32.54 8.61
C THR A 17 29.86 33.68 8.03
N TYR A 18 30.27 34.27 6.90
CA TYR A 18 29.46 35.26 6.18
C TYR A 18 28.18 34.65 5.60
N PHE A 19 28.24 33.43 5.05
CA PHE A 19 27.08 32.70 4.55
C PHE A 19 26.08 32.42 5.67
N LEU A 20 26.51 31.89 6.82
CA LEU A 20 25.65 31.69 7.99
C LEU A 20 25.01 33.00 8.50
N PHE A 21 25.77 34.11 8.51
CA PHE A 21 25.25 35.41 8.93
C PHE A 21 24.21 35.96 7.95
N LEU A 22 24.45 35.85 6.64
CA LEU A 22 23.48 36.18 5.60
C LEU A 22 22.23 35.30 5.73
N LEU A 23 22.40 33.99 5.89
CA LEU A 23 21.32 33.02 6.05
C LEU A 23 20.40 33.42 7.21
N GLN A 24 20.99 33.72 8.36
CA GLN A 24 20.25 34.13 9.55
C GLN A 24 19.54 35.49 9.35
N ALA A 25 20.19 36.46 8.70
CA ALA A 25 19.56 37.72 8.34
C ALA A 25 18.40 37.56 7.33
N THR A 26 18.49 36.60 6.39
CA THR A 26 17.45 36.36 5.38
C THR A 26 16.27 35.54 5.87
N LEU A 27 16.47 34.53 6.72
CA LEU A 27 15.41 33.63 7.17
C LEU A 27 14.66 34.15 8.41
N SER A 28 15.31 34.91 9.31
CA SER A 28 14.66 35.41 10.53
C SER A 28 13.37 36.23 10.33
N PRO A 29 13.19 37.06 9.30
CA PRO A 29 11.91 37.75 9.06
C PRO A 29 10.81 36.86 8.46
N ASN A 30 11.11 35.61 8.09
CA ASN A 30 10.17 34.66 7.47
C ASN A 30 9.80 33.49 8.40
N LEU A 31 10.08 33.64 9.70
CA LEU A 31 9.65 32.73 10.75
C LEU A 31 8.29 33.17 11.29
N HIS A 32 7.28 32.33 11.10
CA HIS A 32 5.92 32.60 11.55
C HIS A 32 5.54 31.64 12.68
N CYS A 33 5.46 32.17 13.91
CA CYS A 33 5.17 31.39 15.11
C CYS A 33 3.73 31.62 15.59
N VAL A 34 2.90 30.59 15.59
CA VAL A 34 1.50 30.65 16.07
C VAL A 34 1.28 29.68 17.22
N THR A 35 0.57 30.12 18.27
CA THR A 35 0.16 29.26 19.38
C THR A 35 -1.32 28.86 19.24
N LEU A 36 -1.61 27.57 19.16
CA LEU A 36 -2.97 27.03 19.16
C LEU A 36 -3.33 26.52 20.57
N ARG A 37 -4.58 26.73 21.00
CA ARG A 37 -5.06 26.25 22.30
C ARG A 37 -5.47 24.79 22.17
N THR A 38 -5.00 23.93 23.07
CA THR A 38 -5.44 22.53 23.10
C THR A 38 -5.46 21.97 24.53
N MET A 39 -6.20 20.89 24.71
CA MET A 39 -6.12 19.95 25.84
C MET A 39 -6.17 18.48 25.35
N GLY A 40 -6.15 18.23 24.04
CA GLY A 40 -6.39 16.92 23.42
C GLY A 40 -5.80 16.76 22.01
N SER A 41 -6.40 15.89 21.21
CA SER A 41 -5.89 15.48 19.89
C SER A 41 -5.90 16.62 18.88
N LEU A 42 -5.06 16.48 17.84
CA LEU A 42 -4.90 17.43 16.75
C LEU A 42 -4.92 16.68 15.42
N SER A 43 -5.71 17.18 14.47
CA SER A 43 -5.76 16.72 13.09
C SER A 43 -5.57 17.90 12.15
N SER A 44 -4.76 17.76 11.11
CA SER A 44 -4.50 18.80 10.11
C SER A 44 -4.78 18.30 8.70
N ALA A 45 -5.33 19.15 7.84
CA ALA A 45 -5.60 18.81 6.44
C ALA A 45 -5.40 20.02 5.51
N TRP A 46 -4.63 19.82 4.45
CA TRP A 46 -4.48 20.77 3.34
C TRP A 46 -5.73 20.74 2.45
N VAL A 47 -6.17 21.91 1.97
CA VAL A 47 -7.42 22.05 1.22
C VAL A 47 -7.14 22.65 -0.15
N GLY A 48 -7.01 21.78 -1.16
CA GLY A 48 -6.64 22.14 -2.53
C GLY A 48 -5.12 22.28 -2.74
N ASP A 49 -4.70 22.25 -4.00
CA ASP A 49 -3.30 22.46 -4.42
C ASP A 49 -3.06 23.95 -4.71
N GLY A 50 -1.98 24.53 -4.16
CA GLY A 50 -1.57 25.92 -4.41
C GLY A 50 -2.39 26.99 -3.70
N THR A 51 -3.34 26.58 -2.87
CA THR A 51 -4.23 27.48 -2.13
C THR A 51 -3.56 28.05 -0.87
N GLY A 52 -2.55 27.35 -0.34
CA GLY A 52 -1.98 27.61 0.99
C GLY A 52 -2.98 27.42 2.14
N VAL A 53 -4.14 26.79 1.90
CA VAL A 53 -5.19 26.61 2.90
C VAL A 53 -4.94 25.33 3.70
N LEU A 54 -4.85 25.51 5.01
CA LEU A 54 -4.62 24.45 5.98
C LEU A 54 -5.66 24.57 7.09
N LEU A 55 -6.44 23.52 7.30
CA LEU A 55 -7.37 23.39 8.41
C LEU A 55 -6.73 22.58 9.54
N VAL A 56 -6.96 23.01 10.79
CA VAL A 56 -6.50 22.32 11.99
C VAL A 56 -7.68 22.15 12.93
N LEU A 57 -8.05 20.91 13.19
CA LEU A 57 -9.06 20.53 14.15
C LEU A 57 -8.35 20.09 15.44
N THR A 58 -8.74 20.67 16.57
CA THR A 58 -8.36 20.14 17.90
C THR A 58 -9.62 19.64 18.60
N THR A 59 -9.62 18.44 19.15
CA THR A 59 -10.75 17.93 19.93
C THR A 59 -10.31 17.54 21.33
N PHE A 60 -11.24 17.65 22.28
CA PHE A 60 -11.02 17.32 23.68
C PHE A 60 -12.25 16.61 24.22
N HIS A 61 -12.03 15.50 24.91
CA HIS A 61 -13.06 14.70 25.55
C HIS A 61 -12.77 14.58 27.04
N LEU A 62 -13.79 14.74 27.87
CA LEU A 62 -13.73 14.45 29.31
C LEU A 62 -14.57 13.22 29.64
N PRO A 63 -13.97 12.08 30.01
CA PRO A 63 -14.71 10.92 30.48
C PRO A 63 -15.26 11.19 31.89
N LEU A 64 -16.45 11.79 31.95
CA LEU A 64 -17.24 11.98 33.16
C LEU A 64 -18.42 11.00 33.18
N PHE A 65 -18.65 10.36 34.33
CA PHE A 65 -19.71 9.38 34.51
C PHE A 65 -21.08 9.95 34.06
N MET A 66 -21.64 9.35 33.00
CA MET A 66 -22.96 9.64 32.40
C MET A 66 -23.14 11.00 31.70
N MET A 67 -22.09 11.75 31.31
CA MET A 67 -22.21 12.90 30.39
C MET A 67 -20.97 13.07 29.51
N HIS A 68 -21.14 13.12 28.17
CA HIS A 68 -20.05 13.31 27.23
C HIS A 68 -19.81 14.80 26.91
N PHE A 69 -19.04 15.47 27.76
CA PHE A 69 -18.57 16.82 27.45
C PHE A 69 -17.39 16.80 26.47
N GLY A 70 -17.71 16.76 25.17
CA GLY A 70 -16.77 16.99 24.08
C GLY A 70 -16.72 18.46 23.66
N GLN A 71 -15.52 18.99 23.40
CA GLN A 71 -15.33 20.29 22.72
C GLN A 71 -14.37 20.14 21.54
N SER A 72 -14.70 20.77 20.42
CA SER A 72 -13.81 20.91 19.26
C SER A 72 -13.54 22.39 18.97
N ASN A 73 -12.30 22.69 18.57
CA ASN A 73 -11.94 23.98 17.98
C ASN A 73 -11.40 23.76 16.57
N LEU A 74 -11.78 24.63 15.64
CA LEU A 74 -11.35 24.58 14.24
C LEU A 74 -10.60 25.87 13.90
N TYR A 75 -9.38 25.71 13.39
CA TYR A 75 -8.52 26.80 12.94
C TYR A 75 -8.29 26.72 11.44
N ARG A 76 -8.18 27.87 10.78
CA ARG A 76 -7.91 27.98 9.34
C ARG A 76 -6.74 28.92 9.07
N SER A 77 -5.74 28.42 8.36
CA SER A 77 -4.75 29.22 7.64
C SER A 77 -5.17 29.38 6.17
N GLY A 78 -4.68 30.45 5.52
CA GLY A 78 -4.73 30.64 4.06
C GLY A 78 -3.39 31.13 3.53
N ASP A 79 -2.31 30.77 4.23
CA ASP A 79 -0.95 31.27 4.06
C ASP A 79 0.10 30.22 4.49
N TYR A 80 -0.17 28.93 4.23
CA TYR A 80 0.73 27.80 4.47
C TYR A 80 1.07 27.52 5.95
N GLY A 81 0.17 27.91 6.86
CA GLY A 81 0.35 27.76 8.31
C GLY A 81 0.94 28.99 9.02
N LYS A 82 1.33 30.04 8.26
CA LYS A 82 1.96 31.24 8.82
C LYS A 82 1.05 32.02 9.78
N THR A 83 -0.25 32.07 9.50
CA THR A 83 -1.25 32.60 10.43
C THR A 83 -2.48 31.70 10.49
N PHE A 84 -3.08 31.58 11.67
CA PHE A 84 -4.32 30.84 11.88
C PHE A 84 -5.42 31.76 12.42
N LYS A 85 -6.63 31.60 11.89
CA LYS A 85 -7.86 32.21 12.40
C LYS A 85 -8.69 31.13 13.07
N ASP A 86 -9.21 31.42 14.26
CA ASP A 86 -10.23 30.59 14.91
C ASP A 86 -11.54 30.73 14.13
N VAL A 87 -12.00 29.61 13.56
CA VAL A 87 -13.24 29.49 12.79
C VAL A 87 -14.23 28.52 13.44
N THR A 88 -13.99 28.14 14.70
CA THR A 88 -14.89 27.31 15.51
C THR A 88 -16.35 27.81 15.55
N PRO A 89 -16.65 29.13 15.53
CA PRO A 89 -18.02 29.60 15.43
C PRO A 89 -18.77 29.15 14.17
N LEU A 90 -18.07 28.85 13.06
CA LEU A 90 -18.70 28.35 11.82
C LEU A 90 -19.29 26.95 11.96
N ILE A 91 -18.79 26.15 12.91
CA ILE A 91 -19.34 24.83 13.27
C ILE A 91 -20.21 24.89 14.53
N ASN A 92 -20.66 26.10 14.94
CA ASN A 92 -21.47 26.34 16.14
C ASN A 92 -20.88 25.73 17.44
N HIS A 93 -19.55 25.62 17.54
CA HIS A 93 -18.86 24.93 18.64
C HIS A 93 -19.28 23.45 18.84
N THR A 94 -19.77 22.79 17.79
CA THR A 94 -20.19 21.39 17.83
C THR A 94 -18.97 20.47 17.96
N PHE A 95 -19.10 19.40 18.74
CA PHE A 95 -18.07 18.36 18.83
C PHE A 95 -17.97 17.61 17.49
N ILE A 96 -16.77 17.57 16.91
CA ILE A 96 -16.44 16.87 15.67
C ILE A 96 -15.80 15.53 16.03
N GLN A 97 -16.27 14.47 15.40
CA GLN A 97 -15.84 13.10 15.68
C GLN A 97 -14.52 12.81 14.95
N THR A 98 -13.48 12.43 15.71
CA THR A 98 -12.11 12.34 15.20
C THR A 98 -11.87 11.20 14.23
N GLU A 99 -12.61 10.09 14.36
CA GLU A 99 -12.50 8.93 13.46
C GLU A 99 -12.82 9.27 11.99
N PHE A 100 -13.69 10.26 11.75
CA PHE A 100 -14.01 10.74 10.40
C PHE A 100 -13.07 11.86 9.92
N GLY A 101 -12.20 12.37 10.79
CA GLY A 101 -11.19 13.39 10.47
C GLY A 101 -11.74 14.64 9.76
N ILE A 102 -10.94 15.17 8.83
CA ILE A 102 -11.32 16.28 7.94
C ILE A 102 -11.42 15.72 6.52
N ALA A 103 -12.62 15.51 6.01
CA ALA A 103 -12.85 14.90 4.69
C ALA A 103 -12.76 15.96 3.58
N VAL A 104 -11.57 16.12 3.00
CA VAL A 104 -11.27 17.03 1.87
C VAL A 104 -11.53 16.34 0.53
N SER A 105 -12.04 17.08 -0.48
CA SER A 105 -12.29 16.49 -1.79
C SER A 105 -11.02 16.24 -2.62
N PRO A 106 -10.95 15.12 -3.37
CA PRO A 106 -9.82 14.79 -4.24
C PRO A 106 -9.75 15.66 -5.51
N ASP A 107 -10.83 16.37 -5.87
CA ASP A 107 -10.86 17.29 -7.02
C ASP A 107 -10.19 18.65 -6.75
N HIS A 108 -9.62 18.86 -5.55
CA HIS A 108 -9.00 20.10 -5.08
C HIS A 108 -9.90 21.36 -5.14
N THR A 109 -11.22 21.22 -5.35
CA THR A 109 -12.17 22.36 -5.51
C THR A 109 -12.49 23.11 -4.21
N GLY A 110 -11.84 22.75 -3.10
CA GLY A 110 -12.06 23.41 -1.81
C GLY A 110 -13.25 22.88 -1.01
N LYS A 111 -13.81 21.73 -1.40
CA LYS A 111 -14.88 21.07 -0.64
C LYS A 111 -14.30 20.39 0.60
N VAL A 112 -14.95 20.63 1.74
CA VAL A 112 -14.57 20.05 3.04
C VAL A 112 -15.82 19.61 3.77
N ILE A 113 -15.76 18.41 4.35
CA ILE A 113 -16.79 17.82 5.20
C ILE A 113 -16.21 17.56 6.59
N LEU A 114 -16.98 17.93 7.62
CA LEU A 114 -16.75 17.57 9.03
C LEU A 114 -18.02 16.92 9.58
N THR A 115 -17.89 15.80 10.29
CA THR A 115 -19.01 15.10 10.92
C THR A 115 -19.03 15.41 12.41
N GLY A 116 -20.09 16.05 12.89
CA GLY A 116 -20.26 16.41 14.30
C GLY A 116 -21.42 15.69 14.98
N VAL A 117 -21.33 15.55 16.30
CA VAL A 117 -22.34 14.94 17.16
C VAL A 117 -23.16 16.05 17.82
N VAL A 118 -24.48 15.97 17.74
CA VAL A 118 -25.40 17.01 18.26
C VAL A 118 -25.92 16.69 19.65
N SER A 119 -26.06 15.40 20.01
CA SER A 119 -26.41 14.99 21.38
C SER A 119 -25.95 13.56 21.70
N ASP A 120 -25.64 13.31 22.97
CA ASP A 120 -25.32 11.99 23.55
C ASP A 120 -26.43 10.95 23.35
N ILE A 121 -27.65 11.39 23.02
CA ILE A 121 -28.86 10.56 22.85
C ILE A 121 -29.14 10.31 21.34
N GLY A 122 -28.18 10.63 20.48
CA GLY A 122 -28.24 10.49 19.03
C GLY A 122 -28.41 11.81 18.27
N GLY A 123 -28.08 11.77 16.98
CA GLY A 123 -28.19 12.90 16.05
C GLY A 123 -26.82 13.38 15.57
N PHE A 124 -26.52 13.09 14.31
CA PHE A 124 -25.29 13.52 13.64
C PHE A 124 -25.57 14.72 12.73
N ARG A 125 -24.60 15.63 12.65
CA ARG A 125 -24.67 16.84 11.83
C ARG A 125 -23.45 16.96 10.95
N LEU A 126 -23.69 17.08 9.66
CA LEU A 126 -22.68 17.29 8.65
C LEU A 126 -22.43 18.80 8.49
N PHE A 127 -21.19 19.24 8.65
CA PHE A 127 -20.75 20.59 8.31
C PHE A 127 -19.99 20.55 6.99
N ARG A 128 -20.39 21.44 6.07
CA ARG A 128 -19.99 21.36 4.67
C ARG A 128 -19.53 22.71 4.15
N SER A 129 -18.30 22.79 3.66
CA SER A 129 -17.77 23.96 2.94
C SER A 129 -17.55 23.61 1.48
N GLN A 130 -17.77 24.58 0.59
CA GLN A 130 -17.44 24.52 -0.84
C GLN A 130 -16.44 25.62 -1.23
N ASP A 131 -15.84 26.29 -0.24
CA ASP A 131 -15.09 27.53 -0.37
C ASP A 131 -13.81 27.52 0.47
N PHE A 132 -13.14 26.36 0.50
CA PHE A 132 -11.88 26.14 1.20
C PHE A 132 -12.00 26.42 2.72
N GLY A 133 -13.12 26.05 3.34
CA GLY A 133 -13.40 26.25 4.76
C GLY A 133 -13.68 27.70 5.17
N LEU A 134 -14.07 28.59 4.25
CA LEU A 134 -14.44 29.98 4.59
C LEU A 134 -15.85 30.07 5.20
N ASN A 135 -16.79 29.26 4.71
CA ASN A 135 -18.15 29.14 5.26
C ASN A 135 -18.53 27.66 5.38
N PHE A 136 -19.32 27.32 6.40
CA PHE A 136 -19.86 25.97 6.59
C PHE A 136 -21.39 26.00 6.64
N ALA A 137 -22.02 25.20 5.79
CA ALA A 137 -23.45 24.88 5.85
C ALA A 137 -23.64 23.60 6.69
N SER A 138 -24.55 23.63 7.67
CA SER A 138 -24.91 22.47 8.48
C SER A 138 -26.07 21.68 7.87
N THR A 139 -26.06 20.36 7.99
CA THR A 139 -27.15 19.47 7.57
C THR A 139 -27.29 18.33 8.57
N ASP A 140 -28.48 18.15 9.15
CA ASP A 140 -28.74 17.06 10.10
C ASP A 140 -28.94 15.74 9.33
N LEU A 141 -28.22 14.69 9.74
CA LEU A 141 -28.24 13.39 9.08
C LEU A 141 -29.41 12.53 9.60
N PRO A 142 -30.17 11.86 8.73
CA PRO A 142 -31.25 10.96 9.14
C PRO A 142 -30.74 9.55 9.54
N PHE A 143 -29.43 9.40 9.75
CA PHE A 143 -28.75 8.14 10.06
C PHE A 143 -27.45 8.39 10.83
N GLU A 144 -26.90 7.32 11.40
CA GLU A 144 -25.60 7.27 12.07
C GLU A 144 -24.53 6.80 11.07
N PRO A 145 -23.57 7.65 10.66
CA PRO A 145 -22.49 7.22 9.78
C PRO A 145 -21.56 6.24 10.52
N LEU A 146 -21.19 5.15 9.87
CA LEU A 146 -20.19 4.18 10.34
C LEU A 146 -18.85 4.33 9.62
N ILE A 147 -18.81 5.09 8.52
CA ILE A 147 -17.60 5.38 7.75
C ILE A 147 -17.57 6.85 7.34
N GLN A 148 -16.36 7.38 7.11
CA GLN A 148 -16.15 8.69 6.52
C GLN A 148 -16.90 8.81 5.18
N MET A 149 -17.45 10.00 4.90
CA MET A 149 -18.16 10.29 3.65
C MET A 149 -17.24 10.11 2.44
N LEU A 150 -17.57 9.17 1.55
CA LEU A 150 -16.78 8.85 0.36
C LEU A 150 -17.16 9.73 -0.82
N TYR A 151 -16.26 10.62 -1.23
CA TYR A 151 -16.38 11.38 -2.47
C TYR A 151 -16.35 10.47 -3.72
N ASN A 152 -17.26 10.70 -4.66
CA ASN A 152 -17.16 10.14 -6.00
C ASN A 152 -15.96 10.78 -6.74
N PRO A 153 -14.96 10.00 -7.19
CA PRO A 153 -13.76 10.56 -7.83
C PRO A 153 -14.02 11.33 -9.12
N ALA A 154 -15.16 11.10 -9.80
CA ALA A 154 -15.51 11.81 -11.04
C ALA A 154 -16.40 13.05 -10.83
N ASP A 155 -17.09 13.15 -9.69
CA ASP A 155 -17.87 14.32 -9.29
C ASP A 155 -17.96 14.40 -7.76
N CYS A 156 -17.15 15.24 -7.13
CA CYS A 156 -17.14 15.35 -5.67
C CYS A 156 -18.36 16.06 -5.06
N ASN A 157 -19.41 16.36 -5.84
CA ASN A 157 -20.73 16.67 -5.28
C ASN A 157 -21.52 15.39 -4.94
N THR A 158 -21.21 14.27 -5.58
CA THR A 158 -21.84 12.98 -5.28
C THR A 158 -21.08 12.27 -4.15
N LEU A 159 -21.77 11.86 -3.09
CA LEU A 159 -21.19 11.28 -1.86
C LEU A 159 -21.87 9.96 -1.46
N LEU A 160 -21.11 9.04 -0.86
CA LEU A 160 -21.61 7.79 -0.26
C LEU A 160 -21.20 7.63 1.20
N THR A 161 -22.01 6.91 1.98
CA THR A 161 -21.65 6.43 3.32
C THR A 161 -22.50 5.23 3.74
N LEU A 162 -22.12 4.57 4.83
CA LEU A 162 -22.80 3.42 5.43
C LEU A 162 -23.35 3.75 6.81
N SER A 163 -24.52 3.20 7.13
CA SER A 163 -25.19 3.26 8.45
C SER A 163 -25.82 1.91 8.83
N ILE A 164 -25.19 0.79 8.45
CA ILE A 164 -25.81 -0.52 8.12
C ILE A 164 -26.52 -0.49 6.75
N SER A 165 -27.16 0.63 6.40
CA SER A 165 -27.71 0.89 5.06
C SER A 165 -26.76 1.74 4.23
N LEU A 166 -26.85 1.64 2.90
CA LEU A 166 -26.10 2.47 1.97
C LEU A 166 -26.87 3.76 1.64
N TRP A 167 -26.23 4.90 1.92
CA TRP A 167 -26.79 6.23 1.69
C TRP A 167 -26.00 6.97 0.62
N LEU A 168 -26.74 7.66 -0.26
CA LEU A 168 -26.22 8.49 -1.33
C LEU A 168 -26.70 9.93 -1.17
N SER A 169 -25.84 10.88 -1.51
CA SER A 169 -26.19 12.26 -1.80
C SER A 169 -25.67 12.67 -3.18
N GLU A 170 -26.46 13.44 -3.92
CA GLU A 170 -26.12 13.99 -5.24
C GLU A 170 -25.90 15.53 -5.18
N ASP A 171 -26.02 16.14 -3.99
CA ASP A 171 -26.01 17.60 -3.77
C ASP A 171 -24.98 18.04 -2.71
N PHE A 172 -23.84 17.33 -2.70
CA PHE A 172 -22.75 17.49 -1.73
C PHE A 172 -23.22 17.29 -0.28
N GLY A 173 -24.13 16.36 -0.01
CA GLY A 173 -24.57 16.02 1.35
C GLY A 173 -25.62 16.96 1.94
N ALA A 174 -26.36 17.72 1.13
CA ALA A 174 -27.48 18.56 1.60
C ALA A 174 -28.77 17.75 1.78
N THR A 175 -28.98 16.76 0.91
CA THR A 175 -30.04 15.76 1.03
C THR A 175 -29.43 14.36 0.88
N TRP A 176 -30.03 13.40 1.58
CA TRP A 176 -29.56 12.02 1.62
C TRP A 176 -30.69 11.05 1.31
N LYS A 177 -30.41 10.08 0.44
CA LYS A 177 -31.34 9.02 0.04
C LYS A 177 -30.72 7.68 0.39
N LYS A 178 -31.46 6.85 1.16
CA LYS A 178 -31.13 5.44 1.32
C LYS A 178 -31.34 4.73 -0.01
N ILE A 179 -30.30 4.09 -0.55
CA ILE A 179 -30.38 3.37 -1.83
C ILE A 179 -30.40 1.85 -1.65
N TYR A 180 -29.82 1.31 -0.57
CA TYR A 180 -29.83 -0.13 -0.31
C TYR A 180 -29.77 -0.43 1.21
N ASP A 181 -30.38 -1.54 1.64
CA ASP A 181 -30.42 -2.01 3.02
C ASP A 181 -29.41 -3.14 3.26
N SER A 182 -28.78 -3.19 4.44
CA SER A 182 -27.79 -4.22 4.83
C SER A 182 -26.61 -4.36 3.86
N VAL A 183 -25.72 -3.36 3.87
CA VAL A 183 -24.47 -3.33 3.09
C VAL A 183 -23.26 -3.45 4.01
N CYS A 184 -22.32 -4.31 3.64
CA CYS A 184 -21.15 -4.66 4.44
C CYS A 184 -19.88 -3.90 4.03
N LEU A 185 -19.67 -3.73 2.73
CA LEU A 185 -18.55 -2.96 2.17
C LEU A 185 -19.05 -2.22 0.93
N VAL A 186 -18.60 -0.99 0.71
CA VAL A 186 -18.89 -0.20 -0.49
C VAL A 186 -17.62 0.52 -0.99
N ARG A 187 -17.48 0.60 -2.31
CA ARG A 187 -16.43 1.38 -2.99
C ARG A 187 -17.00 2.08 -4.24
N TRP A 188 -16.52 3.28 -4.49
CA TRP A 188 -16.67 3.93 -5.80
C TRP A 188 -15.77 3.24 -6.82
N GLY A 189 -16.32 2.92 -8.00
CA GLY A 189 -15.59 2.40 -9.13
C GLY A 189 -15.56 3.35 -10.33
N PRO A 190 -14.92 2.94 -11.43
CA PRO A 190 -14.80 3.77 -12.63
C PRO A 190 -16.17 4.15 -13.19
N LYS A 191 -16.26 5.34 -13.81
CA LYS A 191 -17.51 5.92 -14.35
C LYS A 191 -18.62 6.10 -13.29
N SER A 192 -18.25 6.34 -12.03
CA SER A 192 -19.18 6.53 -10.90
C SER A 192 -20.11 5.33 -10.65
N ASN A 193 -19.68 4.13 -11.05
CA ASN A 193 -20.35 2.89 -10.64
C ASN A 193 -20.15 2.68 -9.14
N ILE A 194 -21.17 2.16 -8.46
CA ILE A 194 -21.11 1.83 -7.03
C ILE A 194 -21.03 0.31 -6.91
N TYR A 195 -19.97 -0.18 -6.28
CA TYR A 195 -19.76 -1.61 -5.99
C TYR A 195 -19.92 -1.85 -4.50
N PHE A 196 -20.72 -2.85 -4.12
CA PHE A 196 -20.97 -3.14 -2.71
C PHE A 196 -21.30 -4.61 -2.44
N THR A 197 -20.97 -5.09 -1.24
CA THR A 197 -21.35 -6.42 -0.77
C THR A 197 -22.54 -6.38 0.19
N THR A 198 -23.38 -7.41 0.10
CA THR A 198 -24.58 -7.58 0.94
C THR A 198 -24.80 -9.06 1.24
N ASN A 199 -25.65 -9.36 2.23
CA ASN A 199 -26.09 -10.71 2.58
C ASN A 199 -27.61 -10.73 2.67
N THR A 200 -28.25 -11.78 2.14
CA THR A 200 -29.69 -12.01 2.28
C THR A 200 -30.16 -12.11 3.74
N ASN A 201 -29.27 -12.52 4.65
CA ASN A 201 -29.53 -12.63 6.08
C ASN A 201 -29.21 -11.35 6.87
N GLY A 202 -28.67 -10.32 6.23
CA GLY A 202 -28.25 -9.07 6.87
C GLY A 202 -26.95 -9.13 7.70
N SER A 203 -26.38 -10.32 7.93
CA SER A 203 -25.10 -10.52 8.63
C SER A 203 -23.91 -10.22 7.71
N CYS A 204 -22.97 -9.39 8.16
CA CYS A 204 -21.70 -9.18 7.44
C CYS A 204 -20.61 -10.18 7.85
N ASN A 205 -20.86 -10.99 8.88
CA ASN A 205 -19.91 -11.99 9.39
C ASN A 205 -19.95 -13.28 8.57
N ASP A 206 -20.96 -13.46 7.71
CA ASP A 206 -21.11 -14.61 6.79
C ASP A 206 -20.15 -14.47 5.58
N LYS A 207 -18.88 -14.12 5.81
CA LYS A 207 -17.83 -13.98 4.78
C LYS A 207 -17.72 -15.30 4.01
N GLY A 208 -17.86 -15.24 2.68
CA GLY A 208 -17.92 -16.40 1.78
C GLY A 208 -19.33 -16.75 1.31
N MET A 209 -20.37 -16.13 1.89
CA MET A 209 -21.77 -16.24 1.45
C MET A 209 -22.35 -14.92 0.93
N LEU A 210 -21.56 -13.84 0.90
CA LEU A 210 -22.00 -12.52 0.46
C LEU A 210 -22.29 -12.49 -1.06
N GLU A 211 -23.15 -11.56 -1.48
CA GLU A 211 -23.32 -11.17 -2.88
C GLU A 211 -22.58 -9.86 -3.16
N LEU A 212 -21.83 -9.80 -4.26
CA LEU A 212 -21.28 -8.55 -4.79
C LEU A 212 -22.27 -7.98 -5.81
N ARG A 213 -22.70 -6.75 -5.56
CA ARG A 213 -23.67 -6.02 -6.38
C ARG A 213 -23.07 -4.72 -6.92
N LYS A 214 -23.63 -4.28 -8.04
CA LYS A 214 -23.25 -3.07 -8.78
C LYS A 214 -24.50 -2.25 -9.08
N THR A 215 -24.39 -0.93 -9.02
CA THR A 215 -25.35 0.00 -9.64
C THR A 215 -24.60 1.07 -10.42
N ALA A 216 -25.09 1.36 -11.64
CA ALA A 216 -24.56 2.37 -12.55
C ALA A 216 -25.47 3.61 -12.65
N ASP A 217 -26.61 3.61 -11.96
CA ASP A 217 -27.69 4.59 -12.06
C ASP A 217 -28.13 5.13 -10.69
N TYR A 218 -27.20 5.12 -9.74
CA TYR A 218 -27.38 5.66 -8.39
C TYR A 218 -28.55 5.00 -7.62
N GLY A 219 -28.61 3.67 -7.74
CA GLY A 219 -29.53 2.81 -7.01
C GLY A 219 -30.97 2.87 -7.54
N ARG A 220 -31.16 3.04 -8.85
CA ARG A 220 -32.46 2.81 -9.51
C ARG A 220 -32.58 1.36 -9.98
N SER A 221 -31.45 0.77 -10.40
CA SER A 221 -31.31 -0.65 -10.68
C SER A 221 -30.05 -1.22 -10.00
N PHE A 222 -30.09 -2.53 -9.74
CA PHE A 222 -29.00 -3.27 -9.11
C PHE A 222 -28.76 -4.58 -9.87
N GLN A 223 -27.49 -4.89 -10.10
CA GLN A 223 -27.04 -6.11 -10.75
C GLN A 223 -26.18 -6.89 -9.75
N THR A 224 -26.57 -8.13 -9.43
CA THR A 224 -25.66 -9.07 -8.74
C THR A 224 -24.65 -9.56 -9.76
N ILE A 225 -23.38 -9.18 -9.57
CA ILE A 225 -22.29 -9.50 -10.49
C ILE A 225 -21.50 -10.73 -10.05
N ALA A 226 -21.51 -11.08 -8.76
CA ALA A 226 -20.94 -12.34 -8.25
C ALA A 226 -21.57 -12.76 -6.91
N THR A 227 -21.48 -14.05 -6.59
CA THR A 227 -22.02 -14.65 -5.35
C THR A 227 -20.95 -15.49 -4.64
N LYS A 228 -21.21 -15.89 -3.39
CA LYS A 228 -20.24 -16.59 -2.50
C LYS A 228 -18.97 -15.78 -2.26
N ILE A 229 -19.16 -14.48 -2.06
CA ILE A 229 -18.08 -13.51 -1.90
C ILE A 229 -17.60 -13.49 -0.46
N PHE A 230 -16.28 -13.56 -0.30
CA PHE A 230 -15.60 -13.28 0.97
C PHE A 230 -15.31 -11.79 1.11
N SER A 231 -14.67 -11.20 0.09
CA SER A 231 -14.42 -9.76 -0.03
C SER A 231 -14.15 -9.40 -1.49
N PHE A 232 -14.13 -8.09 -1.80
CA PHE A 232 -13.79 -7.56 -3.13
C PHE A 232 -12.90 -6.31 -2.99
N VAL A 233 -12.07 -6.06 -4.00
CA VAL A 233 -11.20 -4.87 -4.10
C VAL A 233 -11.23 -4.35 -5.54
N LEU A 234 -11.09 -3.03 -5.68
CA LEU A 234 -10.90 -2.36 -6.97
C LEU A 234 -9.44 -1.93 -7.09
N GLY A 235 -8.77 -2.28 -8.18
CA GLY A 235 -7.37 -1.90 -8.42
C GLY A 235 -7.17 -1.56 -9.89
N GLY A 236 -6.72 -0.33 -10.18
CA GLY A 236 -6.64 0.16 -11.57
C GLY A 236 -7.98 0.03 -12.30
N ARG A 237 -7.97 -0.71 -13.43
CA ARG A 237 -9.18 -1.04 -14.22
C ARG A 237 -9.90 -2.33 -13.79
N PHE A 238 -9.38 -3.03 -12.79
CA PHE A 238 -9.77 -4.39 -12.44
C PHE A 238 -10.68 -4.43 -11.21
N VAL A 239 -11.70 -5.29 -11.27
CA VAL A 239 -12.51 -5.70 -10.11
C VAL A 239 -12.03 -7.07 -9.66
N PHE A 240 -11.52 -7.18 -8.45
CA PHE A 240 -11.12 -8.46 -7.83
C PHE A 240 -12.16 -8.91 -6.82
N ALA A 241 -12.50 -10.21 -6.87
CA ALA A 241 -13.37 -10.85 -5.89
C ALA A 241 -12.72 -12.13 -5.36
N SER A 242 -12.64 -12.26 -4.02
CA SER A 242 -12.30 -13.51 -3.36
C SER A 242 -13.56 -14.36 -3.24
N ILE A 243 -13.72 -15.35 -4.12
CA ILE A 243 -14.87 -16.27 -4.16
C ILE A 243 -14.56 -17.53 -3.35
N MET A 244 -15.55 -18.04 -2.61
CA MET A 244 -15.41 -19.24 -1.79
C MET A 244 -15.99 -20.47 -2.49
N THR A 245 -15.12 -21.42 -2.86
CA THR A 245 -15.46 -22.69 -3.50
C THR A 245 -14.74 -23.84 -2.79
N GLY A 246 -15.03 -24.00 -1.49
CA GLY A 246 -14.23 -24.83 -0.58
C GLY A 246 -13.04 -24.04 -0.03
N THR A 247 -12.08 -23.70 -0.88
CA THR A 247 -11.01 -22.73 -0.59
C THR A 247 -11.32 -21.34 -1.16
N ARG A 248 -10.57 -20.31 -0.75
CA ARG A 248 -10.69 -18.94 -1.27
C ARG A 248 -9.88 -18.77 -2.55
N ARG A 249 -10.50 -18.24 -3.61
CA ARG A 249 -9.88 -18.04 -4.92
C ARG A 249 -10.15 -16.64 -5.48
N ILE A 250 -9.12 -15.98 -5.99
CA ILE A 250 -9.27 -14.69 -6.67
C ILE A 250 -9.87 -14.90 -8.07
N HIS A 251 -10.92 -14.12 -8.35
CA HIS A 251 -11.45 -13.91 -9.69
C HIS A 251 -11.31 -12.43 -10.05
N VAL A 252 -11.11 -12.16 -11.34
CA VAL A 252 -10.91 -10.82 -11.90
C VAL A 252 -11.95 -10.52 -12.98
N SER A 253 -12.36 -9.25 -13.04
CA SER A 253 -13.17 -8.71 -14.13
C SER A 253 -12.60 -7.37 -14.60
N VAL A 254 -12.51 -7.19 -15.93
CA VAL A 254 -12.02 -5.97 -16.61
C VAL A 254 -13.15 -5.10 -17.19
N ASP A 255 -14.35 -5.66 -17.32
CA ASP A 255 -15.55 -4.98 -17.82
C ASP A 255 -16.46 -4.46 -16.70
N GLY A 256 -15.99 -4.54 -15.46
CA GLY A 256 -16.69 -4.05 -14.29
C GLY A 256 -17.77 -5.00 -13.78
N GLY A 257 -17.62 -6.31 -14.00
CA GLY A 257 -18.43 -7.37 -13.40
C GLY A 257 -19.34 -8.15 -14.34
N GLU A 258 -19.24 -7.97 -15.66
CA GLU A 258 -20.06 -8.73 -16.61
C GLU A 258 -19.46 -10.12 -16.89
N HIS A 259 -18.14 -10.18 -17.09
CA HIS A 259 -17.39 -11.43 -17.22
C HIS A 259 -16.33 -11.55 -16.13
N TRP A 260 -16.16 -12.78 -15.62
CA TRP A 260 -15.20 -13.12 -14.58
C TRP A 260 -14.27 -14.23 -15.06
N ASN A 261 -12.97 -14.02 -14.85
CA ASN A 261 -11.94 -15.00 -15.08
C ASN A 261 -11.29 -15.41 -13.75
N MET A 262 -10.98 -16.69 -13.59
CA MET A 262 -10.17 -17.15 -12.45
C MET A 262 -8.74 -16.61 -12.60
N ALA A 263 -8.15 -16.10 -11.53
CA ALA A 263 -6.74 -15.72 -11.50
C ALA A 263 -5.85 -16.97 -11.30
N GLN A 264 -4.69 -16.99 -11.94
CA GLN A 264 -3.69 -18.06 -11.82
C GLN A 264 -2.87 -17.94 -10.51
N LEU A 265 -3.55 -17.76 -9.37
CA LEU A 265 -2.95 -17.60 -8.04
C LEU A 265 -3.30 -18.80 -7.15
N PRO A 266 -2.38 -19.31 -6.31
CA PRO A 266 -2.67 -20.41 -5.38
C PRO A 266 -3.91 -20.12 -4.53
N SER A 267 -4.79 -21.11 -4.37
CA SER A 267 -5.97 -20.96 -3.49
C SER A 267 -5.57 -21.01 -2.03
N VAL A 268 -6.08 -20.09 -1.21
CA VAL A 268 -5.75 -19.95 0.21
C VAL A 268 -6.85 -20.51 1.13
N ASN A 269 -6.47 -20.86 2.37
CA ASN A 269 -7.39 -21.31 3.41
C ASN A 269 -8.11 -20.11 4.10
N HIS A 270 -8.63 -20.29 5.32
CA HIS A 270 -9.27 -19.21 6.08
C HIS A 270 -8.31 -18.33 6.89
N GLU A 271 -7.14 -18.87 7.27
CA GLU A 271 -6.11 -18.21 8.08
C GLU A 271 -5.18 -17.34 7.21
N GLN A 272 -5.04 -17.71 5.94
CA GLN A 272 -4.24 -17.01 4.93
C GLN A 272 -5.02 -15.89 4.22
N PHE A 273 -4.28 -14.94 3.65
CA PHE A 273 -4.82 -13.79 2.94
C PHE A 273 -4.19 -13.53 1.56
N TYR A 274 -4.82 -12.63 0.82
CA TYR A 274 -4.28 -12.00 -0.40
C TYR A 274 -4.19 -10.50 -0.14
N SER A 275 -3.13 -9.85 -0.59
CA SER A 275 -2.99 -8.39 -0.51
C SER A 275 -2.54 -7.79 -1.84
N ILE A 276 -3.19 -6.72 -2.28
CA ILE A 276 -2.81 -5.97 -3.49
C ILE A 276 -1.76 -4.95 -3.05
N LEU A 277 -0.49 -5.23 -3.31
CA LEU A 277 0.65 -4.40 -2.92
C LEU A 277 0.73 -3.12 -3.74
N ALA A 278 0.47 -3.23 -5.04
CA ALA A 278 0.35 -2.10 -5.96
C ALA A 278 -0.45 -2.50 -7.20
N ALA A 279 -1.22 -1.58 -7.77
CA ALA A 279 -1.90 -1.74 -9.05
C ALA A 279 -1.72 -0.46 -9.88
N ASN A 280 -1.32 -0.61 -11.15
CA ASN A 280 -1.28 0.47 -12.13
C ASN A 280 -2.24 0.15 -13.30
N GLU A 281 -2.18 0.91 -14.39
CA GLU A 281 -3.04 0.66 -15.57
C GLU A 281 -2.69 -0.65 -16.30
N ASP A 282 -1.43 -1.08 -16.19
CA ASP A 282 -0.85 -2.19 -16.94
C ASP A 282 -0.87 -3.53 -16.16
N MET A 283 -0.72 -3.53 -14.84
CA MET A 283 -0.60 -4.76 -14.02
C MET A 283 -0.76 -4.55 -12.51
N ILE A 284 -0.76 -5.66 -11.77
CA ILE A 284 -0.88 -5.75 -10.32
C ILE A 284 0.31 -6.54 -9.72
N PHE A 285 0.82 -6.05 -8.60
CA PHE A 285 1.58 -6.84 -7.62
C PHE A 285 0.63 -7.42 -6.58
N MET A 286 0.54 -8.75 -6.53
CA MET A 286 -0.29 -9.49 -5.58
C MET A 286 0.58 -10.26 -4.61
N HIS A 287 0.39 -10.06 -3.32
CA HIS A 287 0.90 -10.94 -2.27
C HIS A 287 -0.07 -12.11 -2.05
N VAL A 288 0.49 -13.31 -1.93
CA VAL A 288 -0.21 -14.51 -1.45
C VAL A 288 0.56 -15.00 -0.23
N ASP A 289 -0.12 -15.06 0.91
CA ASP A 289 0.44 -15.53 2.18
C ASP A 289 0.81 -17.02 2.13
N ASP A 290 1.96 -17.42 2.70
CA ASP A 290 2.40 -18.82 2.70
C ASP A 290 1.68 -19.61 3.83
N PRO A 291 1.38 -20.92 3.68
CA PRO A 291 0.55 -21.63 4.65
C PRO A 291 1.16 -21.75 6.07
N GLY A 292 0.35 -21.39 7.07
CA GLY A 292 0.72 -21.39 8.50
C GLY A 292 1.24 -20.03 8.95
N ASP A 293 1.42 -19.83 10.26
CA ASP A 293 1.87 -18.55 10.83
C ASP A 293 3.38 -18.33 10.58
N SER A 294 3.69 -18.00 9.33
CA SER A 294 5.05 -17.91 8.80
C SER A 294 5.60 -16.48 8.76
N GLY A 295 4.70 -15.48 8.79
CA GLY A 295 5.03 -14.06 8.63
C GLY A 295 5.62 -13.70 7.26
N VAL A 296 5.46 -14.58 6.27
CA VAL A 296 5.99 -14.42 4.92
C VAL A 296 5.02 -14.94 3.87
N GLY A 297 5.19 -14.47 2.65
CA GLY A 297 4.49 -15.03 1.51
C GLY A 297 5.24 -14.82 0.21
N THR A 298 4.51 -14.92 -0.90
CA THR A 298 5.05 -14.81 -2.25
C THR A 298 4.40 -13.64 -3.00
N ILE A 299 5.23 -12.79 -3.63
CA ILE A 299 4.76 -11.78 -4.59
C ILE A 299 4.61 -12.41 -5.97
N TYR A 300 3.47 -12.14 -6.60
CA TYR A 300 3.17 -12.42 -8.00
C TYR A 300 2.92 -11.13 -8.77
N VAL A 301 3.31 -11.11 -10.04
CA VAL A 301 3.08 -10.02 -11.00
C VAL A 301 2.11 -10.47 -12.08
N SER A 302 1.06 -9.67 -12.35
CA SER A 302 -0.01 -10.05 -13.27
C SER A 302 0.33 -9.87 -14.76
N ASP A 303 -0.53 -10.40 -15.63
CA ASP A 303 -0.69 -9.91 -17.00
C ASP A 303 -1.55 -8.65 -17.07
N ASP A 304 -1.63 -8.07 -18.26
CA ASP A 304 -2.46 -6.90 -18.55
C ASP A 304 -3.96 -7.18 -18.41
N ARG A 305 -4.36 -8.46 -18.37
CA ARG A 305 -5.73 -8.90 -18.09
C ARG A 305 -6.00 -9.13 -16.60
N GLY A 306 -4.97 -9.11 -15.75
CA GLY A 306 -5.08 -9.43 -14.32
C GLY A 306 -5.40 -10.91 -14.03
N THR A 307 -5.17 -11.81 -15.00
CA THR A 307 -5.55 -13.23 -14.98
C THR A 307 -4.37 -14.18 -14.83
N VAL A 308 -3.31 -13.99 -15.60
CA VAL A 308 -2.09 -14.82 -15.60
C VAL A 308 -1.10 -14.17 -14.65
N PHE A 309 -0.45 -14.95 -13.80
CA PHE A 309 0.45 -14.42 -12.76
C PHE A 309 1.80 -15.13 -12.79
N SER A 310 2.87 -14.35 -12.86
CA SER A 310 4.25 -14.83 -12.78
C SER A 310 4.77 -14.64 -11.35
N LYS A 311 5.41 -15.67 -10.79
CA LYS A 311 6.07 -15.60 -9.48
C LYS A 311 7.23 -14.59 -9.57
N SER A 312 7.29 -13.63 -8.65
CA SER A 312 8.23 -12.50 -8.70
C SER A 312 9.22 -12.49 -7.53
N LEU A 313 8.74 -12.68 -6.30
CA LEU A 313 9.57 -12.68 -5.09
C LEU A 313 9.07 -13.71 -4.08
N GLU A 314 9.98 -14.48 -3.52
CA GLU A 314 9.71 -15.48 -2.48
C GLU A 314 10.07 -14.95 -1.10
N ARG A 315 9.40 -15.47 -0.06
CA ARG A 315 9.66 -15.14 1.35
C ARG A 315 9.61 -13.64 1.64
N HIS A 316 8.69 -12.95 0.95
CA HIS A 316 8.35 -11.55 1.16
C HIS A 316 7.80 -11.35 2.56
N LEU A 317 8.34 -10.37 3.30
CA LEU A 317 7.84 -10.06 4.63
C LEU A 317 6.45 -9.41 4.55
N TYR A 318 5.48 -10.07 5.20
CA TYR A 318 4.15 -9.53 5.43
C TYR A 318 3.62 -10.18 6.71
N THR A 319 3.37 -9.40 7.75
CA THR A 319 3.02 -9.96 9.06
C THR A 319 1.53 -10.30 9.17
N THR A 320 1.22 -11.51 9.65
CA THR A 320 -0.14 -11.95 10.00
C THR A 320 -0.79 -11.02 11.03
N THR A 321 0.02 -10.50 11.95
CA THR A 321 -0.38 -9.51 12.96
C THR A 321 0.02 -8.10 12.49
N GLY A 322 -0.95 -7.18 12.44
CA GLY A 322 -0.74 -5.80 12.00
C GLY A 322 -0.96 -5.55 10.50
N SER A 323 -0.89 -6.58 9.64
CA SER A 323 -0.96 -6.44 8.18
C SER A 323 0.17 -5.58 7.59
N ASP A 324 1.33 -5.55 8.28
CA ASP A 324 2.46 -4.68 7.92
C ASP A 324 3.35 -5.32 6.85
N THR A 325 3.77 -4.48 5.90
CA THR A 325 4.79 -4.84 4.91
C THR A 325 5.64 -3.63 4.54
N ASP A 326 6.90 -3.89 4.19
CA ASP A 326 7.87 -2.88 3.75
C ASP A 326 7.77 -2.59 2.23
N PHE A 327 6.80 -3.19 1.53
CA PHE A 327 6.62 -2.99 0.10
C PHE A 327 6.37 -1.51 -0.24
N THR A 328 7.36 -0.90 -0.87
CA THR A 328 7.43 0.53 -1.16
C THR A 328 7.56 0.75 -2.67
N VAL A 329 6.61 1.49 -3.24
CA VAL A 329 6.67 1.95 -4.64
C VAL A 329 7.57 3.18 -4.72
N ILE A 330 8.67 3.10 -5.48
CA ILE A 330 9.58 4.24 -5.66
C ILE A 330 9.03 5.14 -6.77
N THR A 331 8.28 6.16 -6.39
CA THR A 331 7.58 7.05 -7.36
C THR A 331 8.52 7.98 -8.14
N SER A 332 9.75 8.20 -7.65
CA SER A 332 10.74 9.07 -8.28
C SER A 332 11.49 8.44 -9.46
N LEU A 333 11.36 7.11 -9.69
CA LEU A 333 11.93 6.45 -10.88
C LEU A 333 11.05 5.27 -11.34
N ARG A 334 10.81 5.16 -12.64
CA ARG A 334 9.88 4.17 -13.22
C ARG A 334 10.37 2.73 -13.02
N GLY A 335 9.43 1.83 -12.74
CA GLY A 335 9.71 0.39 -12.64
C GLY A 335 10.46 -0.02 -11.37
N VAL A 336 10.71 0.93 -10.45
CA VAL A 336 11.46 0.70 -9.23
C VAL A 336 10.54 0.42 -8.04
N TYR A 337 10.79 -0.70 -7.35
CA TYR A 337 10.07 -1.11 -6.15
C TYR A 337 11.06 -1.69 -5.14
N MET A 338 10.82 -1.44 -3.85
CA MET A 338 11.63 -1.93 -2.75
C MET A 338 10.76 -2.72 -1.77
N THR A 339 11.29 -3.76 -1.14
CA THR A 339 10.63 -4.46 -0.02
C THR A 339 11.65 -5.26 0.79
N SER A 340 11.20 -5.90 1.87
CA SER A 340 12.03 -6.75 2.73
C SER A 340 11.69 -8.23 2.53
N VAL A 341 12.71 -9.10 2.60
CA VAL A 341 12.57 -10.56 2.55
C VAL A 341 13.21 -11.22 3.77
N LEU A 342 12.52 -12.21 4.33
CA LEU A 342 13.05 -13.02 5.42
C LEU A 342 13.83 -14.20 4.85
N THR A 343 15.15 -14.18 4.96
CA THR A 343 16.02 -15.26 4.46
C THR A 343 15.77 -16.60 5.20
N GLU A 344 16.29 -17.71 4.67
CA GLU A 344 16.26 -19.01 5.35
C GLU A 344 17.07 -19.00 6.66
N ASP A 345 18.12 -18.17 6.72
CA ASP A 345 18.94 -17.92 7.91
C ASP A 345 18.17 -17.13 9.01
N GLY A 346 16.94 -16.69 8.74
CA GLY A 346 16.12 -15.86 9.64
C GLY A 346 16.55 -14.38 9.68
N ALA A 347 17.47 -13.96 8.81
CA ALA A 347 17.86 -12.56 8.67
C ALA A 347 16.93 -11.82 7.71
N LEU A 348 16.60 -10.57 8.03
CA LEU A 348 15.80 -9.68 7.19
C LEU A 348 16.73 -8.91 6.24
N GLU A 349 16.51 -9.04 4.93
CA GLU A 349 17.26 -8.34 3.88
C GLU A 349 16.36 -7.44 3.03
N THR A 350 16.75 -6.19 2.80
CA THR A 350 16.05 -5.30 1.86
C THR A 350 16.45 -5.59 0.41
N VAL A 351 15.46 -5.80 -0.45
CA VAL A 351 15.60 -6.02 -1.90
C VAL A 351 14.93 -4.92 -2.71
N ILE A 352 15.49 -4.66 -3.89
CA ILE A 352 15.02 -3.70 -4.88
C ILE A 352 14.91 -4.38 -6.25
N THR A 353 13.89 -4.02 -7.01
CA THR A 353 13.74 -4.32 -8.43
C THR A 353 13.73 -3.02 -9.21
N TYR A 354 14.29 -3.01 -10.40
CA TYR A 354 14.27 -1.86 -11.33
C TYR A 354 13.45 -2.14 -12.59
N ASN A 355 13.00 -3.38 -12.77
CA ASN A 355 12.23 -3.86 -13.91
C ASN A 355 10.89 -4.46 -13.45
N GLN A 356 10.22 -3.74 -12.55
CA GLN A 356 8.81 -3.98 -12.20
C GLN A 356 8.55 -5.41 -11.69
N GLY A 357 9.48 -5.94 -10.88
CA GLY A 357 9.39 -7.27 -10.28
C GLY A 357 9.93 -8.40 -11.15
N GLY A 358 10.47 -8.12 -12.35
CA GLY A 358 11.08 -9.14 -13.20
C GLY A 358 12.37 -9.73 -12.61
N LYS A 359 13.14 -8.91 -11.89
CA LYS A 359 14.34 -9.33 -11.14
C LYS A 359 14.51 -8.50 -9.88
N TRP A 360 14.78 -9.17 -8.77
CA TRP A 360 15.12 -8.55 -7.48
C TRP A 360 16.60 -8.72 -7.17
N GLN A 361 17.18 -7.75 -6.49
CA GLN A 361 18.55 -7.75 -6.00
C GLN A 361 18.65 -6.93 -4.71
N THR A 362 19.67 -7.14 -3.90
CA THR A 362 19.86 -6.33 -2.68
C THR A 362 20.51 -4.99 -2.95
N LEU A 363 20.31 -4.06 -2.02
CA LEU A 363 20.91 -2.72 -2.06
C LEU A 363 22.41 -2.77 -1.82
N ARG A 364 23.14 -1.91 -2.55
CA ARG A 364 24.58 -1.69 -2.35
C ARG A 364 24.79 -0.79 -1.13
N HIS A 365 25.74 -1.13 -0.26
CA HIS A 365 26.14 -0.24 0.83
C HIS A 365 26.88 1.01 0.27
N PRO A 366 26.77 2.19 0.90
CA PRO A 366 27.55 3.36 0.53
C PRO A 366 29.05 3.14 0.73
N GLN A 367 29.91 3.59 -0.19
CA GLN A 367 31.36 3.32 -0.15
C GLN A 367 32.07 3.79 1.15
N ASN A 368 31.47 4.74 1.87
CA ASN A 368 32.03 5.30 3.11
C ASN A 368 31.40 4.71 4.40
N SER A 369 30.57 3.66 4.32
CA SER A 369 29.95 3.05 5.51
C SER A 369 30.93 2.16 6.28
N HIS A 370 30.98 2.30 7.60
CA HIS A 370 31.78 1.45 8.48
C HIS A 370 31.10 0.09 8.72
N CYS A 371 31.22 -0.82 7.75
CA CYS A 371 30.94 -2.24 7.96
C CYS A 371 31.91 -2.81 9.01
N SER A 372 31.42 -3.50 10.04
CA SER A 372 32.30 -4.08 11.06
C SER A 372 33.17 -5.19 10.48
N THR A 373 34.48 -4.94 10.37
CA THR A 373 35.47 -5.91 9.91
C THR A 373 35.94 -6.84 11.03
N ASP A 374 35.04 -7.31 11.90
CA ASP A 374 35.37 -8.32 12.92
C ASP A 374 35.46 -9.71 12.26
N SER A 375 36.61 -9.96 11.65
CA SER A 375 37.00 -11.22 10.99
C SER A 375 37.23 -12.39 11.97
N SER A 376 36.38 -12.51 12.98
CA SER A 376 36.35 -13.60 13.96
C SER A 376 35.46 -14.77 13.52
N THR A 377 34.60 -14.56 12.52
CA THR A 377 33.81 -15.61 11.87
C THR A 377 34.22 -15.74 10.40
N ASN A 378 34.36 -16.97 9.89
CA ASN A 378 34.68 -17.25 8.48
C ASN A 378 33.46 -17.00 7.54
N ARG A 379 32.62 -16.00 7.85
CA ARG A 379 31.49 -15.61 7.00
C ARG A 379 31.98 -14.60 5.95
N PRO A 380 31.58 -14.72 4.67
CA PRO A 380 31.86 -13.67 3.70
C PRO A 380 31.15 -12.38 4.13
N ASN A 381 31.83 -11.23 4.07
CA ASN A 381 31.23 -9.92 4.39
C ASN A 381 29.90 -9.74 3.62
N ARG A 382 28.76 -9.79 4.32
CA ARG A 382 27.42 -9.56 3.74
C ARG A 382 26.96 -8.12 3.98
N CYS A 383 27.87 -7.16 4.18
CA CYS A 383 27.52 -5.76 4.41
C CYS A 383 26.71 -5.17 3.25
N ARG A 384 25.43 -4.92 3.51
CA ARG A 384 24.43 -4.35 2.60
C ARG A 384 23.76 -3.19 3.30
N LEU A 385 23.05 -2.37 2.53
CA LEU A 385 22.15 -1.36 3.09
C LEU A 385 20.77 -2.01 3.29
N HIS A 386 20.23 -1.87 4.49
CA HIS A 386 18.86 -2.25 4.83
C HIS A 386 18.07 -0.98 5.11
N ILE A 387 16.81 -0.94 4.67
CA ILE A 387 15.93 0.22 4.77
C ILE A 387 14.80 -0.08 5.74
N HIS A 388 14.64 0.77 6.73
CA HIS A 388 13.57 0.68 7.71
C HIS A 388 12.29 1.30 7.13
N ALA A 389 11.25 0.48 7.00
CA ALA A 389 9.90 0.91 6.61
C ALA A 389 8.86 0.44 7.65
N SER A 390 7.63 0.10 7.22
CA SER A 390 6.46 -0.13 8.07
C SER A 390 6.74 -1.13 9.20
N TYR A 391 7.33 -2.28 8.89
CA TYR A 391 7.62 -3.33 9.86
C TYR A 391 8.54 -2.85 10.99
N SER A 392 9.57 -2.09 10.64
CA SER A 392 10.47 -1.49 11.62
C SER A 392 9.75 -0.48 12.54
N THR A 393 8.76 0.27 12.02
CA THR A 393 7.94 1.16 12.86
C THR A 393 7.00 0.39 13.80
N THR A 394 6.38 -0.71 13.35
CA THR A 394 5.45 -1.48 14.19
C THR A 394 6.17 -2.36 15.22
N MET A 395 7.41 -2.78 14.93
CA MET A 395 8.38 -3.28 15.91
C MET A 395 8.91 -2.21 16.89
N ARG A 396 8.40 -0.96 16.81
CA ARG A 396 8.75 0.17 17.68
C ARG A 396 10.23 0.54 17.67
N MET A 397 10.90 0.34 16.53
CA MET A 397 12.24 0.88 16.32
C MET A 397 12.19 2.42 16.25
N ASN A 398 13.34 3.07 16.43
CA ASN A 398 13.45 4.53 16.46
C ASN A 398 13.44 5.12 15.04
N VAL A 399 12.37 4.87 14.29
CA VAL A 399 12.17 5.20 12.87
C VAL A 399 11.00 6.18 12.77
N PRO A 400 11.25 7.49 12.74
CA PRO A 400 10.19 8.50 12.79
C PRO A 400 9.43 8.71 11.48
N MET A 401 10.00 8.26 10.35
CA MET A 401 9.41 8.41 9.01
C MET A 401 9.75 7.22 8.12
N LEU A 402 8.78 6.82 7.30
CA LEU A 402 8.92 5.84 6.21
C LEU A 402 9.70 6.43 5.02
N PRO A 403 10.22 5.60 4.10
CA PRO A 403 10.90 6.07 2.89
C PRO A 403 10.07 7.08 2.08
N LEU A 404 10.68 8.22 1.76
CA LEU A 404 10.06 9.33 1.04
C LEU A 404 10.67 9.49 -0.35
N CYS A 405 9.82 9.45 -1.37
CA CYS A 405 10.14 9.79 -2.75
C CYS A 405 8.94 10.51 -3.38
N GLN A 406 9.17 11.27 -4.45
CA GLN A 406 8.11 12.03 -5.14
C GLN A 406 8.35 12.01 -6.66
N PRO A 407 7.30 11.96 -7.51
CA PRO A 407 7.45 11.82 -8.95
C PRO A 407 8.02 13.06 -9.66
N ASN A 408 7.98 14.23 -9.01
CA ASN A 408 8.64 15.45 -9.49
C ASN A 408 10.12 15.55 -9.07
N ALA A 409 10.55 14.82 -8.03
CA ALA A 409 11.93 14.77 -7.56
C ALA A 409 12.65 13.54 -8.14
N VAL A 410 12.93 13.59 -9.45
CA VAL A 410 13.43 12.44 -10.24
C VAL A 410 14.67 11.80 -9.64
N GLY A 411 14.62 10.49 -9.40
CA GLY A 411 15.69 9.69 -8.81
C GLY A 411 15.89 9.86 -7.30
N VAL A 412 15.28 10.87 -6.66
CA VAL A 412 15.49 11.14 -5.24
C VAL A 412 14.70 10.17 -4.35
N ILE A 413 15.37 9.56 -3.38
CA ILE A 413 14.78 8.73 -2.32
C ILE A 413 15.46 9.08 -1.00
N LEU A 414 14.69 9.47 0.02
CA LEU A 414 15.14 9.63 1.40
C LEU A 414 14.62 8.47 2.23
N ALA A 415 15.46 7.82 3.03
CA ALA A 415 15.05 6.69 3.84
C ALA A 415 15.87 6.54 5.13
N HIS A 416 15.26 6.00 6.18
CA HIS A 416 16.00 5.50 7.34
C HIS A 416 16.63 4.15 7.00
N GLY A 417 17.87 3.92 7.40
CA GLY A 417 18.56 2.67 7.10
C GLY A 417 19.65 2.28 8.10
N SER A 418 20.15 1.06 7.93
CA SER A 418 21.30 0.52 8.64
C SER A 418 22.20 -0.28 7.69
N THR A 419 23.52 -0.22 7.89
CA THR A 419 24.49 -0.99 7.08
C THR A 419 25.05 -2.17 7.86
N GLY A 420 24.86 -3.39 7.37
CA GLY A 420 25.27 -4.61 8.06
C GLY A 420 24.91 -5.88 7.29
N ASP A 421 25.11 -7.04 7.93
CA ASP A 421 24.73 -8.35 7.38
C ASP A 421 23.21 -8.60 7.43
N ALA A 422 22.48 -7.83 8.24
CA ALA A 422 21.02 -7.82 8.40
C ALA A 422 20.56 -6.45 8.91
N GLU A 423 19.26 -6.16 8.82
CA GLU A 423 18.66 -4.96 9.41
C GLU A 423 18.92 -4.88 10.93
N SER A 424 19.38 -3.72 11.42
CA SER A 424 19.84 -3.56 12.80
C SER A 424 18.81 -2.87 13.69
N ALA A 425 18.59 -3.40 14.90
CA ALA A 425 17.79 -2.74 15.94
C ALA A 425 18.48 -1.55 16.63
N LEU A 426 19.64 -1.10 16.12
CA LEU A 426 20.30 0.13 16.55
C LEU A 426 19.58 1.36 15.97
N SER A 427 19.87 2.56 16.50
CA SER A 427 19.27 3.79 15.96
C SER A 427 19.66 3.98 14.49
N PRO A 428 18.69 4.16 13.57
CA PRO A 428 18.98 4.28 12.15
C PRO A 428 19.64 5.63 11.82
N ASP A 429 20.39 5.63 10.72
CA ASP A 429 20.84 6.85 10.05
C ASP A 429 19.91 7.16 8.85
N VAL A 430 19.98 8.37 8.30
CA VAL A 430 19.26 8.73 7.07
C VAL A 430 20.18 8.61 5.87
N TYR A 431 19.73 7.86 4.88
CA TYR A 431 20.37 7.70 3.58
C TYR A 431 19.56 8.42 2.50
N VAL A 432 20.26 8.94 1.50
CA VAL A 432 19.63 9.44 0.27
C VAL A 432 20.20 8.70 -0.94
N SER A 433 19.34 8.42 -1.91
CA SER A 433 19.71 8.06 -3.27
C SER A 433 19.25 9.19 -4.19
N ASP A 434 20.03 9.48 -5.22
CA ASP A 434 19.74 10.46 -6.27
C ASP A 434 19.56 9.80 -7.64
N ASP A 435 19.63 8.47 -7.74
CA ASP A 435 19.59 7.70 -8.99
C ASP A 435 18.47 6.64 -9.02
N GLY A 436 17.55 6.69 -8.06
CA GLY A 436 16.45 5.73 -7.93
C GLY A 436 16.85 4.43 -7.21
N GLY A 437 17.91 4.45 -6.40
CA GLY A 437 18.30 3.36 -5.50
C GLY A 437 19.50 2.53 -5.95
N TYR A 438 20.11 2.83 -7.09
CA TYR A 438 21.31 2.15 -7.59
C TYR A 438 22.55 2.47 -6.75
N THR A 439 22.65 3.70 -6.27
CA THR A 439 23.66 4.17 -5.31
C THR A 439 23.00 4.95 -4.18
N TRP A 440 23.68 4.95 -3.03
CA TRP A 440 23.21 5.56 -1.79
C TRP A 440 24.36 6.27 -1.09
N LEU A 441 24.04 7.37 -0.41
CA LEU A 441 24.96 8.10 0.45
C LEU A 441 24.34 8.31 1.84
N LEU A 442 25.19 8.31 2.87
CA LEU A 442 24.81 8.65 4.24
C LEU A 442 24.59 10.16 4.32
N ALA A 443 23.34 10.60 4.41
CA ALA A 443 22.97 12.02 4.38
C ALA A 443 23.04 12.65 5.77
N LEU A 444 22.43 12.01 6.77
CA LEU A 444 22.38 12.49 8.16
C LEU A 444 22.59 11.33 9.14
N ARG A 445 23.30 11.61 10.24
CA ARG A 445 23.49 10.64 11.32
C ARG A 445 22.38 10.72 12.35
N GLY A 446 21.83 9.58 12.76
CA GLY A 446 20.67 9.46 13.63
C GLY A 446 19.34 9.74 12.91
N PRO A 447 18.21 9.40 13.54
CA PRO A 447 16.89 9.54 12.95
C PRO A 447 16.47 11.00 12.79
N HIS A 448 15.80 11.32 11.68
CA HIS A 448 15.30 12.66 11.38
C HIS A 448 13.90 12.58 10.76
N HIS A 449 13.11 13.61 10.99
CA HIS A 449 11.98 13.91 10.11
C HIS A 449 12.53 14.65 8.89
N TYR A 450 12.15 14.25 7.68
CA TYR A 450 12.62 14.85 6.42
C TYR A 450 11.48 15.14 5.45
N ALA A 451 11.65 16.16 4.61
CA ALA A 451 10.70 16.48 3.54
C ALA A 451 11.42 16.90 2.26
N ILE A 452 10.82 16.54 1.13
CA ILE A 452 11.22 16.99 -0.22
C ILE A 452 10.41 18.25 -0.54
N MET A 453 11.08 19.29 -1.00
CA MET A 453 10.52 20.59 -1.38
C MET A 453 11.09 21.02 -2.74
N ASP A 454 10.45 21.98 -3.39
CA ASP A 454 10.83 22.49 -4.72
C ASP A 454 11.12 21.40 -5.77
N SER A 455 10.30 20.35 -5.83
CA SER A 455 10.51 19.20 -6.73
C SER A 455 11.90 18.53 -6.61
N GLY A 456 12.51 18.57 -5.42
CA GLY A 456 13.86 18.03 -5.16
C GLY A 456 14.96 19.09 -5.09
N GLY A 457 14.70 20.34 -5.50
CA GLY A 457 15.65 21.45 -5.38
C GLY A 457 15.98 21.85 -3.93
N LEU A 458 15.12 21.47 -2.98
CA LEU A 458 15.34 21.69 -1.55
C LEU A 458 14.95 20.45 -0.74
N LEU A 459 15.88 19.93 0.05
CA LEU A 459 15.61 18.92 1.08
C LEU A 459 15.70 19.58 2.46
N VAL A 460 14.76 19.27 3.36
CA VAL A 460 14.78 19.76 4.75
C VAL A 460 14.68 18.61 5.74
N ALA A 461 15.30 18.76 6.91
CA ALA A 461 15.29 17.77 7.96
C ALA A 461 15.34 18.37 9.39
N VAL A 462 14.65 17.74 10.33
CA VAL A 462 14.69 18.05 11.77
C VAL A 462 15.06 16.79 12.54
N GLU A 463 15.97 16.92 13.51
CA GLU A 463 16.48 15.79 14.29
C GLU A 463 15.39 15.20 15.20
N HIS A 464 15.23 13.87 15.17
CA HIS A 464 14.26 13.19 16.03
C HIS A 464 14.89 12.85 17.38
N THR A 465 14.50 13.59 18.42
CA THR A 465 15.06 13.47 19.76
C THR A 465 14.05 13.86 20.83
N ASN A 466 14.18 13.27 22.02
CA ASN A 466 13.38 13.63 23.20
C ASN A 466 13.76 15.00 23.79
N SER A 467 14.91 15.57 23.38
CA SER A 467 15.35 16.90 23.80
C SER A 467 14.63 18.00 23.01
N PRO A 468 14.37 19.19 23.59
CA PRO A 468 13.87 20.33 22.83
C PRO A 468 14.82 20.70 21.68
N VAL A 469 14.27 20.87 20.48
CA VAL A 469 15.01 21.26 19.28
C VAL A 469 14.74 22.71 18.90
N ASN A 470 15.72 23.34 18.27
CA ASN A 470 15.61 24.66 17.66
C ASN A 470 16.32 24.79 16.32
N GLN A 471 16.84 23.69 15.77
CA GLN A 471 17.61 23.67 14.54
C GLN A 471 16.90 22.85 13.47
N ILE A 472 16.87 23.39 12.25
CA ILE A 472 16.48 22.71 11.02
C ILE A 472 17.72 22.59 10.13
N LYS A 473 17.88 21.44 9.48
CA LYS A 473 18.93 21.16 8.51
C LYS A 473 18.32 21.25 7.11
N PHE A 474 19.04 21.78 6.13
CA PHE A 474 18.58 21.83 4.74
C PHE A 474 19.73 21.62 3.75
N SER A 475 19.41 21.08 2.58
CA SER A 475 20.33 20.83 1.46
C SER A 475 19.67 21.32 0.17
N THR A 476 20.48 21.88 -0.73
CA THR A 476 20.09 22.35 -2.08
C THR A 476 20.84 21.59 -3.18
N ASP A 477 21.39 20.43 -2.84
CA ASP A 477 22.29 19.62 -3.67
C ASP A 477 21.97 18.12 -3.53
N GLU A 478 20.67 17.80 -3.48
CA GLU A 478 20.12 16.44 -3.38
C GLU A 478 20.62 15.65 -2.15
N GLY A 479 20.96 16.34 -1.06
CA GLY A 479 21.34 15.75 0.23
C GLY A 479 22.83 15.51 0.42
N GLN A 480 23.70 16.03 -0.47
CA GLN A 480 25.15 15.89 -0.34
C GLN A 480 25.75 16.82 0.71
N CYS A 481 25.33 18.09 0.77
CA CYS A 481 25.77 19.07 1.76
C CYS A 481 24.59 19.60 2.58
N TRP A 482 24.68 19.46 3.90
CA TRP A 482 23.66 19.93 4.83
C TRP A 482 24.10 21.19 5.59
N ASN A 483 23.25 22.21 5.58
CA ASN A 483 23.41 23.45 6.29
C ASN A 483 22.42 23.51 7.47
N THR A 484 22.85 24.03 8.62
CA THR A 484 22.01 24.13 9.82
C THR A 484 21.53 25.55 10.05
N TYR A 485 20.23 25.75 10.21
CA TYR A 485 19.60 27.01 10.59
C TYR A 485 18.92 26.92 11.96
N ASN A 486 19.16 27.91 12.82
CA ASN A 486 18.48 28.02 14.11
C ASN A 486 17.16 28.82 13.93
N PHE A 487 16.03 28.13 14.02
CA PHE A 487 14.70 28.69 13.78
C PHE A 487 14.03 29.28 15.03
N THR A 488 14.58 29.08 16.24
CA THR A 488 14.02 29.67 17.47
C THR A 488 15.04 29.84 18.59
N ASN A 489 14.95 30.94 19.33
CA ASN A 489 15.71 31.13 20.57
C ASN A 489 15.04 30.45 21.79
N ASP A 490 13.80 29.97 21.63
CA ASP A 490 13.02 29.25 22.63
C ASP A 490 12.69 27.85 22.06
N PRO A 491 13.49 26.81 22.40
CA PRO A 491 13.37 25.47 21.83
C PRO A 491 11.99 24.83 22.07
N LEU A 492 11.57 23.97 21.14
CA LEU A 492 10.31 23.24 21.22
C LEU A 492 10.56 21.74 21.31
N HIS A 493 9.73 21.03 22.07
CA HIS A 493 9.62 19.58 21.94
C HIS A 493 8.90 19.29 20.64
N PHE A 494 9.62 18.74 19.68
CA PHE A 494 9.12 18.49 18.33
C PHE A 494 8.20 17.28 18.31
N SER A 495 7.14 17.36 17.50
CA SER A 495 6.18 16.25 17.33
C SER A 495 6.03 15.85 15.86
N GLY A 496 6.20 16.78 14.93
CA GLY A 496 6.14 16.50 13.49
C GLY A 496 6.40 17.75 12.66
N MET A 497 6.53 17.57 11.35
CA MET A 497 6.57 18.66 10.38
C MET A 497 5.77 18.29 9.15
N ASP A 498 5.26 19.30 8.46
CA ASP A 498 4.42 19.11 7.27
C ASP A 498 4.63 20.22 6.23
N SER A 499 4.36 19.91 4.98
CA SER A 499 4.48 20.78 3.81
C SER A 499 3.33 20.50 2.85
N GLU A 500 2.97 21.48 2.01
CA GLU A 500 1.93 21.28 1.00
C GLU A 500 2.17 20.00 0.16
N PRO A 501 1.18 19.10 0.03
CA PRO A 501 1.30 17.86 -0.74
C PRO A 501 1.80 18.08 -2.17
N GLY A 502 2.55 17.10 -2.70
CA GLY A 502 3.18 17.17 -4.02
C GLY A 502 4.54 17.87 -4.05
N SER A 503 5.08 18.31 -2.90
CA SER A 503 6.47 18.77 -2.77
C SER A 503 6.87 19.94 -3.69
N ARG A 504 5.90 20.79 -4.07
CA ARG A 504 6.11 22.02 -4.86
C ARG A 504 6.26 23.28 -4.01
N SER A 505 5.91 23.22 -2.72
CA SER A 505 5.94 24.37 -1.81
C SER A 505 7.34 24.65 -1.29
N MET A 506 7.63 25.93 -1.06
CA MET A 506 8.81 26.45 -0.35
C MET A 506 8.54 26.75 1.14
N ASN A 507 7.33 26.42 1.62
CA ASN A 507 6.93 26.55 3.03
C ASN A 507 6.89 25.18 3.71
N VAL A 508 7.52 25.07 4.88
CA VAL A 508 7.42 23.93 5.80
C VAL A 508 6.94 24.42 7.17
N SER A 509 6.03 23.68 7.80
CA SER A 509 5.48 23.99 9.12
C SER A 509 5.95 22.95 10.15
N LEU A 510 6.67 23.41 11.17
CA LEU A 510 7.15 22.60 12.28
C LEU A 510 6.14 22.64 13.44
N TRP A 511 5.80 21.48 13.99
CA TRP A 511 4.81 21.30 15.05
C TRP A 511 5.45 20.78 16.32
N GLY A 512 5.06 21.34 17.45
CA GLY A 512 5.48 20.88 18.76
C GLY A 512 4.88 21.68 19.89
N TYR A 513 5.41 21.51 21.09
CA TYR A 513 4.98 22.23 22.28
C TYR A 513 6.18 22.78 23.04
N ARG A 514 5.94 23.80 23.87
CA ARG A 514 6.91 24.32 24.85
C ARG A 514 6.54 23.79 26.24
N ASN A 515 7.34 24.15 27.25
CA ASN A 515 7.22 23.71 28.65
C ASN A 515 5.84 23.90 29.33
N ASP A 516 4.90 24.65 28.72
CA ASP A 516 3.52 24.79 29.18
C ASP A 516 2.66 23.53 28.88
N PHE A 517 3.04 22.71 27.88
CA PHE A 517 2.34 21.51 27.35
C PHE A 517 0.87 21.71 26.88
N ARG A 518 0.21 22.80 27.29
CA ARG A 518 -1.20 23.16 27.01
C ARG A 518 -1.42 23.92 25.70
N LYS A 519 -0.35 24.12 24.92
CA LYS A 519 -0.36 24.93 23.71
C LYS A 519 0.54 24.29 22.66
N TRP A 520 -0.05 23.95 21.53
CA TRP A 520 0.69 23.67 20.31
C TRP A 520 1.33 24.96 19.81
N VAL A 521 2.55 24.85 19.31
CA VAL A 521 3.29 25.89 18.62
C VAL A 521 3.57 25.40 17.21
N VAL A 522 3.13 26.19 16.24
CA VAL A 522 3.43 25.99 14.82
C VAL A 522 4.47 27.02 14.42
N ILE A 523 5.58 26.60 13.82
CA ILE A 523 6.60 27.48 13.24
C ILE A 523 6.70 27.19 11.75
N THR A 524 6.14 28.08 10.93
CA THR A 524 6.29 28.00 9.46
C THR A 524 7.53 28.76 9.01
N ILE A 525 8.33 28.12 8.15
CA ILE A 525 9.54 28.64 7.54
C ILE A 525 9.30 28.74 6.03
N ASP A 526 9.52 29.92 5.45
CA ASP A 526 9.47 30.17 3.99
C ASP A 526 10.89 30.31 3.42
N PHE A 527 11.31 29.31 2.63
CA PHE A 527 12.62 29.27 2.01
C PHE A 527 12.73 30.14 0.75
N ARG A 528 11.64 30.74 0.23
CA ARG A 528 11.65 31.53 -1.01
C ARG A 528 12.32 32.91 -0.87
N LYS A 529 12.85 33.23 0.32
CA LYS A 529 13.79 34.34 0.57
C LYS A 529 15.26 33.91 0.62
N LEU A 530 15.53 32.61 0.70
CA LEU A 530 16.86 32.04 0.54
C LEU A 530 17.12 31.75 -0.94
N LEU A 531 16.23 31.00 -1.59
CA LEU A 531 16.25 30.75 -3.03
C LEU A 531 15.40 31.81 -3.73
N THR A 532 16.07 32.82 -4.30
CA THR A 532 15.43 34.00 -4.92
C THR A 532 15.64 34.11 -6.43
N ARG A 533 16.46 33.23 -7.01
CA ARG A 533 16.74 33.17 -8.45
C ARG A 533 15.94 32.03 -9.07
N ASP A 534 15.18 32.33 -10.10
CA ASP A 534 14.46 31.33 -10.91
C ASP A 534 15.48 30.47 -11.68
N CYS A 535 15.21 29.17 -11.87
CA CYS A 535 16.09 28.30 -12.66
C CYS A 535 16.00 28.61 -14.16
N ASP A 536 17.14 28.61 -14.86
CA ASP A 536 17.25 28.77 -16.32
C ASP A 536 17.75 27.51 -17.02
N GLU A 537 17.74 27.48 -18.36
CA GLU A 537 18.17 26.31 -19.15
C GLU A 537 19.61 25.85 -18.86
N GLY A 538 20.48 26.76 -18.40
CA GLY A 538 21.86 26.46 -18.03
C GLY A 538 21.99 25.67 -16.72
N ASP A 539 21.01 25.80 -15.81
CA ASP A 539 20.96 25.09 -14.53
C ASP A 539 20.64 23.60 -14.67
N TYR A 540 20.18 23.15 -15.85
CA TYR A 540 19.80 21.76 -16.09
C TYR A 540 20.93 20.94 -16.76
N VAL A 541 20.88 19.62 -16.53
CA VAL A 541 21.69 18.60 -17.18
C VAL A 541 20.82 17.46 -17.69
N GLN A 542 21.22 16.87 -18.82
CA GLN A 542 20.66 15.61 -19.29
C GLN A 542 21.18 14.46 -18.42
N TRP A 543 20.26 13.63 -17.94
CA TRP A 543 20.55 12.44 -17.14
C TRP A 543 19.79 11.24 -17.71
N LEU A 544 20.52 10.19 -18.11
CA LEU A 544 19.95 8.93 -18.57
C LEU A 544 19.55 8.09 -17.36
N ALA A 545 18.26 7.81 -17.22
CA ALA A 545 17.75 6.93 -16.18
C ALA A 545 18.25 5.49 -16.37
N HIS A 546 18.41 4.77 -15.26
CA HIS A 546 18.84 3.36 -15.23
C HIS A 546 20.20 3.08 -15.91
N SER A 547 21.04 4.10 -16.12
CA SER A 547 22.39 3.94 -16.64
C SER A 547 23.26 3.21 -15.61
N ALA A 548 23.74 2.01 -15.97
CA ALA A 548 24.49 1.11 -15.12
C ALA A 548 25.73 0.52 -15.81
N ASP A 549 25.74 0.46 -17.14
CA ASP A 549 26.90 0.18 -17.97
C ASP A 549 26.88 1.12 -19.19
N PRO A 550 27.48 2.32 -19.10
CA PRO A 550 27.51 3.29 -20.21
C PRO A 550 28.20 2.80 -21.49
N SER A 551 28.83 1.61 -21.47
CA SER A 551 29.43 0.97 -22.64
C SER A 551 28.55 -0.14 -23.25
N GLY A 552 27.46 -0.52 -22.56
CA GLY A 552 26.53 -1.55 -22.98
C GLY A 552 25.53 -1.07 -24.05
N PRO A 553 25.17 -1.91 -25.03
CA PRO A 553 24.22 -1.54 -26.08
C PRO A 553 22.77 -1.39 -25.59
N THR A 554 22.48 -1.81 -24.36
CA THR A 554 21.16 -1.78 -23.71
C THR A 554 21.16 -0.91 -22.45
N ASP A 555 22.14 -0.01 -22.28
CA ASP A 555 22.19 0.86 -21.09
C ASP A 555 20.94 1.73 -20.97
N GLY A 556 20.40 1.87 -19.76
CA GLY A 556 19.15 2.61 -19.50
C GLY A 556 17.88 1.99 -20.10
N CYS A 557 17.94 0.88 -20.85
CA CYS A 557 16.76 0.19 -21.37
C CYS A 557 16.03 -0.56 -20.25
N VAL A 558 14.87 -0.06 -19.83
CA VAL A 558 14.01 -0.70 -18.83
C VAL A 558 12.58 -0.75 -19.35
N LEU A 559 12.01 -1.96 -19.40
CA LEU A 559 10.70 -2.24 -20.01
C LEU A 559 10.64 -1.72 -21.46
N GLY A 560 11.70 -2.04 -22.22
CA GLY A 560 11.77 -1.74 -23.64
C GLY A 560 12.01 -0.31 -24.08
N TYR A 561 12.33 0.64 -23.19
CA TYR A 561 12.75 2.00 -23.59
C TYR A 561 13.69 2.66 -22.58
N GLN A 562 14.50 3.59 -23.09
CA GLN A 562 15.32 4.53 -22.33
C GLN A 562 14.53 5.80 -22.02
N GLU A 563 14.81 6.44 -20.88
CA GLU A 563 14.32 7.78 -20.55
C GLU A 563 15.49 8.69 -20.19
N THR A 564 15.62 9.81 -20.91
CA THR A 564 16.56 10.88 -20.57
C THR A 564 15.78 12.05 -19.98
N PHE A 565 16.17 12.48 -18.78
CA PHE A 565 15.55 13.58 -18.04
C PHE A 565 16.40 14.84 -18.10
N LEU A 566 15.77 16.01 -18.04
CA LEU A 566 16.45 17.25 -17.64
C LEU A 566 16.33 17.40 -16.12
N ARG A 567 17.45 17.26 -15.42
CA ARG A 567 17.55 17.40 -13.95
C ARG A 567 18.31 18.66 -13.59
N LEU A 568 17.94 19.27 -12.46
CA LEU A 568 18.68 20.39 -11.89
C LEU A 568 20.12 19.93 -11.54
N ARG A 569 21.12 20.75 -11.83
CA ARG A 569 22.50 20.47 -11.38
C ARG A 569 22.61 20.70 -9.88
N LYS A 570 23.36 19.84 -9.21
CA LYS A 570 23.64 19.91 -7.76
C LYS A 570 24.38 21.18 -7.32
N ASP A 571 25.08 21.86 -8.22
CA ASP A 571 25.75 23.14 -7.96
C ASP A 571 24.87 24.37 -8.29
N SER A 572 23.69 24.16 -8.87
CA SER A 572 22.80 25.23 -9.34
C SER A 572 21.73 25.54 -8.31
N VAL A 573 21.99 26.61 -7.55
CA VAL A 573 21.09 27.10 -6.49
C VAL A 573 20.07 28.08 -7.10
N CYS A 574 18.86 27.58 -7.33
CA CYS A 574 17.67 28.29 -7.84
C CYS A 574 16.40 27.60 -7.32
N TRP A 575 15.22 28.16 -7.61
CA TRP A 575 13.93 27.51 -7.34
C TRP A 575 13.17 27.25 -8.65
N HIS A 576 12.38 26.18 -8.67
CA HIS A 576 11.51 25.82 -9.79
C HIS A 576 10.22 26.63 -9.77
N GLU A 577 9.78 27.15 -10.92
CA GLU A 577 8.41 27.68 -11.01
C GLU A 577 7.38 26.62 -10.57
N ARG A 578 6.29 27.05 -9.91
CA ARG A 578 5.31 26.11 -9.32
C ARG A 578 4.77 25.11 -10.34
N ASP A 579 4.60 25.56 -11.59
CA ASP A 579 4.05 24.77 -12.70
C ASP A 579 5.11 23.88 -13.39
N PHE A 580 6.32 23.76 -12.81
CA PHE A 580 7.38 22.90 -13.32
C PHE A 580 6.90 21.47 -13.57
N SER A 581 7.02 21.05 -14.83
CA SER A 581 6.83 19.67 -15.26
C SER A 581 8.17 19.04 -15.56
N VAL A 582 8.41 17.83 -15.05
CA VAL A 582 9.60 17.03 -15.36
C VAL A 582 9.71 16.84 -16.88
N SER A 583 10.72 17.47 -17.48
CA SER A 583 11.01 17.31 -18.91
C SER A 583 11.82 16.04 -19.13
N LYS A 584 11.28 15.15 -20.00
CA LYS A 584 11.92 13.89 -20.35
C LYS A 584 11.66 13.49 -21.81
N THR A 585 12.62 12.80 -22.39
CA THR A 585 12.54 12.21 -23.74
C THR A 585 12.71 10.71 -23.64
N ALA A 586 11.81 9.96 -24.28
CA ALA A 586 11.84 8.50 -24.34
C ALA A 586 12.32 8.01 -25.71
N SER A 587 13.17 6.98 -25.74
CA SER A 587 13.62 6.30 -26.96
C SER A 587 13.43 4.79 -26.85
N PRO A 588 12.74 4.14 -27.81
CA PRO A 588 12.48 2.71 -27.76
C PRO A 588 13.76 1.89 -27.93
N CYS A 589 13.83 0.77 -27.22
CA CYS A 589 14.91 -0.22 -27.31
C CYS A 589 14.49 -1.42 -28.16
N PRO A 590 15.43 -2.15 -28.79
CA PRO A 590 15.14 -3.41 -29.44
C PRO A 590 14.71 -4.46 -28.40
N CYS A 591 13.66 -5.24 -28.70
CA CYS A 591 13.20 -6.28 -27.78
C CYS A 591 14.25 -7.38 -27.57
N THR A 592 14.34 -7.86 -26.34
CA THR A 592 15.19 -8.97 -25.89
C THR A 592 14.33 -10.08 -25.28
N LEU A 593 14.95 -11.16 -24.78
CA LEU A 593 14.24 -12.18 -23.99
C LEU A 593 13.74 -11.63 -22.65
N ASP A 594 14.42 -10.63 -22.07
CA ASP A 594 14.14 -10.11 -20.74
C ASP A 594 12.92 -9.16 -20.72
N ASP A 595 12.51 -8.64 -21.88
CA ASP A 595 11.27 -7.84 -22.09
C ASP A 595 9.99 -8.72 -22.16
N TYR A 596 10.14 -10.02 -21.88
CA TYR A 596 9.05 -11.00 -21.82
C TYR A 596 9.07 -11.75 -20.47
N HIS A 597 7.89 -12.10 -19.96
CA HIS A 597 7.68 -13.14 -18.96
C HIS A 597 7.43 -14.50 -19.64
N CYS A 598 7.65 -15.58 -18.91
CA CYS A 598 7.10 -16.87 -19.32
C CYS A 598 5.59 -16.86 -19.15
N ASP A 599 4.90 -17.34 -20.18
CA ASP A 599 3.45 -17.46 -20.18
C ASP A 599 3.00 -18.73 -19.45
N PHE A 600 1.70 -18.95 -19.30
CA PHE A 600 1.17 -20.12 -18.60
C PHE A 600 1.76 -21.43 -19.16
N GLY A 601 2.15 -22.34 -18.25
CA GLY A 601 2.79 -23.62 -18.58
C GLY A 601 4.28 -23.59 -18.90
N TYR A 602 4.93 -22.41 -18.83
CA TYR A 602 6.37 -22.26 -19.06
C TYR A 602 7.08 -21.67 -17.83
N TYR A 603 8.39 -21.87 -17.73
CA TYR A 603 9.22 -21.31 -16.65
C TYR A 603 10.65 -21.01 -17.13
N ARG A 604 11.38 -20.14 -16.41
CA ARG A 604 12.82 -19.95 -16.63
C ARG A 604 13.61 -20.89 -15.70
N PRO A 605 14.48 -21.77 -16.24
CA PRO A 605 15.48 -22.46 -15.44
C PRO A 605 16.49 -21.46 -14.83
N GLU A 606 17.12 -21.83 -13.71
CA GLU A 606 18.19 -21.03 -13.13
C GLU A 606 19.30 -20.74 -14.15
N ASN A 607 19.73 -19.48 -14.23
CA ASN A 607 20.74 -18.98 -15.17
C ASN A 607 20.36 -19.04 -16.67
N SER A 608 19.08 -19.24 -17.01
CA SER A 608 18.56 -19.09 -18.38
C SER A 608 17.59 -17.91 -18.50
N SER A 609 17.65 -17.18 -19.61
CA SER A 609 16.62 -16.21 -20.02
C SER A 609 15.52 -16.84 -20.89
N GLU A 610 15.72 -18.08 -21.36
CA GLU A 610 14.78 -18.83 -22.18
C GLU A 610 13.65 -19.43 -21.31
N CYS A 611 12.41 -19.25 -21.75
CA CYS A 611 11.23 -19.91 -21.17
C CYS A 611 11.06 -21.30 -21.77
N VAL A 612 11.07 -22.33 -20.92
CA VAL A 612 10.89 -23.73 -21.32
C VAL A 612 9.56 -24.27 -20.80
N GLU A 613 8.97 -25.21 -21.54
CA GLU A 613 7.70 -25.87 -21.20
C GLU A 613 7.86 -26.71 -19.93
N GLN A 614 6.87 -26.68 -19.03
CA GLN A 614 6.87 -27.48 -17.81
C GLN A 614 6.59 -28.96 -18.12
N GLU A 615 7.48 -29.88 -17.72
CA GLU A 615 7.31 -31.32 -17.99
C GLU A 615 6.01 -31.91 -17.40
N GLU A 616 5.54 -31.39 -16.26
CA GLU A 616 4.31 -31.87 -15.61
C GLU A 616 3.60 -30.76 -14.82
N MET A 617 2.34 -30.49 -15.16
CA MET A 617 1.47 -29.57 -14.42
C MET A 617 1.05 -30.19 -13.07
N LYS A 618 1.43 -29.56 -11.96
CA LYS A 618 1.11 -30.00 -10.59
C LYS A 618 0.51 -28.87 -9.77
N GLY A 619 -0.39 -29.19 -8.84
CA GLY A 619 -1.02 -28.21 -7.95
C GLY A 619 -1.86 -27.19 -8.71
N HIS A 620 -1.77 -25.91 -8.34
CA HIS A 620 -2.64 -24.86 -8.87
C HIS A 620 -2.56 -24.67 -10.41
N PRO A 621 -1.39 -24.71 -11.08
CA PRO A 621 -1.32 -24.76 -12.54
C PRO A 621 -2.21 -25.83 -13.19
N LEU A 622 -2.32 -27.03 -12.60
CA LEU A 622 -3.20 -28.07 -13.12
C LEU A 622 -4.69 -27.71 -12.94
N GLU A 623 -5.06 -27.10 -11.81
CA GLU A 623 -6.44 -26.64 -11.58
C GLU A 623 -6.84 -25.49 -12.52
N PHE A 624 -5.93 -24.55 -12.76
CA PHE A 624 -6.12 -23.49 -13.75
C PHE A 624 -6.24 -24.09 -15.16
N CYS A 625 -5.46 -25.11 -15.48
CA CYS A 625 -5.55 -25.79 -16.77
C CYS A 625 -6.87 -26.55 -16.99
N LEU A 626 -7.45 -27.12 -15.92
CA LEU A 626 -8.71 -27.87 -15.99
C LEU A 626 -9.96 -26.97 -15.99
N ASN A 627 -9.88 -25.78 -15.39
CA ASN A 627 -11.02 -24.85 -15.23
C ASN A 627 -10.89 -23.55 -16.04
N GLY A 628 -9.74 -23.32 -16.68
CA GLY A 628 -9.46 -22.12 -17.46
C GLY A 628 -10.18 -22.08 -18.82
N THR A 629 -10.29 -20.88 -19.38
CA THR A 629 -10.83 -20.68 -20.73
C THR A 629 -9.81 -21.06 -21.81
N THR A 630 -10.26 -21.41 -23.01
CA THR A 630 -9.35 -21.75 -24.12
C THR A 630 -8.35 -20.63 -24.44
N GLU A 631 -8.75 -19.37 -24.32
CA GLU A 631 -7.91 -18.18 -24.53
C GLU A 631 -6.83 -17.98 -23.43
N GLN A 632 -6.95 -18.65 -22.29
CA GLN A 632 -5.94 -18.66 -21.23
C GLN A 632 -4.96 -19.84 -21.37
N LEU A 633 -5.32 -20.87 -22.14
CA LEU A 633 -4.54 -22.10 -22.34
C LEU A 633 -3.80 -22.13 -23.67
N GLN A 634 -4.14 -21.25 -24.61
CA GLN A 634 -3.37 -20.96 -25.82
C GLN A 634 -2.23 -20.00 -25.49
N THR A 635 -1.01 -20.52 -25.51
CA THR A 635 0.23 -19.81 -25.17
C THR A 635 1.22 -19.87 -26.33
N SER A 636 2.16 -18.90 -26.36
CA SER A 636 3.35 -18.93 -27.23
C SER A 636 4.66 -19.15 -26.46
N GLY A 637 4.56 -19.59 -25.21
CA GLY A 637 5.66 -19.74 -24.24
C GLY A 637 6.12 -18.43 -23.60
N TYR A 638 5.98 -17.32 -24.32
CA TYR A 638 6.39 -15.98 -23.91
C TYR A 638 5.22 -15.00 -23.98
N ARG A 639 5.16 -14.09 -23.01
CA ARG A 639 4.21 -12.97 -22.96
C ARG A 639 4.97 -11.68 -22.67
N LYS A 640 4.72 -10.62 -23.44
CA LYS A 640 5.41 -9.34 -23.25
C LYS A 640 5.11 -8.79 -21.84
N ILE A 641 6.09 -8.17 -21.19
CA ILE A 641 5.89 -7.57 -19.87
C ILE A 641 4.86 -6.42 -19.98
N PRO A 642 3.86 -6.31 -19.08
CA PRO A 642 2.90 -5.22 -19.13
C PRO A 642 3.57 -3.84 -18.97
N GLY A 643 3.19 -2.88 -19.81
CA GLY A 643 3.82 -1.56 -19.89
C GLY A 643 5.10 -1.49 -20.75
N ASP A 644 5.59 -2.62 -21.28
CA ASP A 644 6.82 -2.68 -22.08
C ASP A 644 6.64 -2.11 -23.50
N ARG A 645 7.56 -1.23 -23.92
CA ARG A 645 7.49 -0.49 -25.19
C ARG A 645 8.64 -0.77 -26.18
N CYS A 646 9.32 -1.91 -26.05
CA CYS A 646 10.35 -2.33 -27.02
C CYS A 646 9.78 -2.49 -28.44
N GLU A 647 10.63 -2.19 -29.44
CA GLU A 647 10.30 -2.24 -30.87
C GLU A 647 11.31 -3.08 -31.66
N GLY A 648 10.84 -3.98 -32.53
CA GLY A 648 11.73 -4.88 -33.29
C GLY A 648 12.44 -5.90 -32.39
N GLY A 649 13.65 -6.33 -32.73
CA GLY A 649 14.43 -7.27 -31.93
C GLY A 649 13.86 -8.69 -31.86
N PHE A 650 13.96 -9.33 -30.69
CA PHE A 650 13.40 -10.65 -30.42
C PHE A 650 11.86 -10.61 -30.45
N GLN A 651 11.27 -11.55 -31.18
CA GLN A 651 9.83 -11.79 -31.18
C GLN A 651 9.60 -13.31 -31.11
N PRO A 652 8.83 -13.82 -30.15
CA PRO A 652 8.56 -15.25 -30.06
C PRO A 652 7.77 -15.73 -31.28
N GLU A 653 8.18 -16.84 -31.89
CA GLU A 653 7.44 -17.44 -33.00
C GLU A 653 6.09 -17.94 -32.45
N ARG A 654 4.98 -17.34 -32.91
CA ARG A 654 3.63 -17.72 -32.47
C ARG A 654 3.25 -19.12 -32.96
N LYS A 655 3.63 -20.13 -32.19
CA LYS A 655 2.96 -21.43 -32.15
C LYS A 655 2.02 -21.44 -30.97
N GLU A 656 0.73 -21.29 -31.24
CA GLU A 656 -0.32 -21.48 -30.22
C GLU A 656 -0.36 -22.96 -29.81
N THR A 657 0.24 -23.29 -28.67
CA THR A 657 0.16 -24.62 -28.07
C THR A 657 -1.05 -24.69 -27.15
N ASP A 658 -1.96 -25.63 -27.43
CA ASP A 658 -3.10 -25.98 -26.58
C ASP A 658 -2.63 -26.87 -25.41
N LEU A 659 -2.39 -26.25 -24.25
CA LEU A 659 -1.93 -26.92 -23.04
C LEU A 659 -2.96 -27.88 -22.42
N MET A 660 -4.24 -27.78 -22.80
CA MET A 660 -5.30 -28.64 -22.26
C MET A 660 -5.01 -30.12 -22.50
N ARG A 661 -4.23 -30.45 -23.54
CA ARG A 661 -3.76 -31.81 -23.85
C ARG A 661 -2.92 -32.43 -22.74
N MET A 662 -2.00 -31.68 -22.13
CA MET A 662 -1.12 -32.14 -21.05
C MET A 662 -1.89 -32.43 -19.77
N CYS A 663 -2.94 -31.65 -19.53
CA CYS A 663 -3.75 -31.70 -18.33
C CYS A 663 -4.72 -32.89 -18.36
N ILE A 664 -5.26 -33.20 -19.55
CA ILE A 664 -6.13 -34.36 -19.78
C ILE A 664 -5.35 -35.69 -19.77
N SER A 665 -4.10 -35.73 -20.27
CA SER A 665 -3.30 -36.98 -20.27
C SER A 665 -3.03 -37.51 -18.86
N ASN A 666 -2.81 -36.64 -17.88
CA ASN A 666 -2.57 -37.05 -16.49
C ASN A 666 -3.86 -37.51 -15.78
N ALA A 667 -5.00 -36.86 -16.06
CA ALA A 667 -6.31 -37.25 -15.51
C ALA A 667 -6.81 -38.63 -16.00
N LEU A 668 -6.41 -39.03 -17.21
CA LEU A 668 -6.68 -40.38 -17.74
C LEU A 668 -5.82 -41.46 -17.07
N HIS A 669 -4.60 -41.14 -16.68
CA HIS A 669 -3.65 -42.13 -16.15
C HIS A 669 -4.05 -42.67 -14.77
N THR A 670 -4.60 -41.81 -13.90
CA THR A 670 -5.10 -42.20 -12.56
C THR A 670 -6.40 -43.01 -12.64
N ASN A 671 -7.38 -42.55 -13.42
CA ASN A 671 -8.66 -43.23 -13.57
C ASN A 671 -8.56 -44.57 -14.33
N SER A 672 -7.66 -44.69 -15.31
CA SER A 672 -7.46 -45.93 -16.06
C SER A 672 -6.91 -47.05 -15.17
N LEU A 673 -5.90 -46.78 -14.35
CA LEU A 673 -5.33 -47.78 -13.44
C LEU A 673 -6.34 -48.27 -12.41
N VAL A 674 -7.09 -47.37 -11.75
CA VAL A 674 -8.13 -47.76 -10.78
C VAL A 674 -9.25 -48.57 -11.45
N SER A 675 -9.70 -48.18 -12.64
CA SER A 675 -10.73 -48.90 -13.40
C SER A 675 -10.28 -50.29 -13.84
N ILE A 676 -9.03 -50.42 -14.32
CA ILE A 676 -8.45 -51.71 -14.74
C ILE A 676 -8.22 -52.62 -13.53
N VAL A 677 -7.75 -52.08 -12.40
CA VAL A 677 -7.58 -52.86 -11.15
C VAL A 677 -8.94 -53.32 -10.62
N MET A 678 -9.97 -52.47 -10.60
CA MET A 678 -11.32 -52.86 -10.21
C MET A 678 -11.91 -53.94 -11.14
N LEU A 679 -11.72 -53.82 -12.46
CA LEU A 679 -12.12 -54.85 -13.42
C LEU A 679 -11.38 -56.18 -13.18
N LEU A 680 -10.07 -56.16 -12.98
CA LEU A 680 -9.27 -57.35 -12.69
C LEU A 680 -9.67 -58.00 -11.35
N VAL A 681 -9.91 -57.21 -10.29
CA VAL A 681 -10.40 -57.71 -9.00
C VAL A 681 -11.81 -58.29 -9.13
N SER A 682 -12.69 -57.67 -9.92
CA SER A 682 -14.04 -58.21 -10.20
C SER A 682 -13.96 -59.52 -11.00
N ALA A 683 -13.04 -59.64 -11.96
CA ALA A 683 -12.83 -60.85 -12.74
C ALA A 683 -12.22 -61.98 -11.89
N VAL A 684 -11.23 -61.68 -11.04
CA VAL A 684 -10.61 -62.65 -10.12
C VAL A 684 -11.62 -63.12 -9.06
N THR A 685 -12.44 -62.23 -8.51
CA THR A 685 -13.50 -62.63 -7.55
C THR A 685 -14.62 -63.42 -8.23
N ALA A 686 -15.02 -63.07 -9.46
CA ALA A 686 -15.97 -63.86 -10.25
C ALA A 686 -15.43 -65.27 -10.56
N VAL A 687 -14.16 -65.39 -10.98
CA VAL A 687 -13.51 -66.71 -11.23
C VAL A 687 -13.38 -67.50 -9.93
N TRP A 688 -13.07 -66.86 -8.80
CA TRP A 688 -13.01 -67.52 -7.49
C TRP A 688 -14.38 -68.02 -7.03
N LEU A 689 -15.44 -67.22 -7.22
CA LEU A 689 -16.83 -67.61 -6.96
C LEU A 689 -17.27 -68.77 -7.86
N VAL A 690 -17.05 -68.70 -9.17
CA VAL A 690 -17.37 -69.80 -10.10
C VAL A 690 -16.61 -71.07 -9.72
N LYS A 691 -15.31 -70.99 -9.41
CA LYS A 691 -14.51 -72.15 -8.97
C LYS A 691 -14.99 -72.73 -7.63
N LYS A 692 -15.48 -71.89 -6.72
CA LYS A 692 -16.01 -72.29 -5.40
C LYS A 692 -17.41 -72.91 -5.49
N TYR A 693 -18.27 -72.43 -6.38
CA TYR A 693 -19.66 -72.90 -6.53
C TYR A 693 -19.84 -74.05 -7.54
N VAL A 694 -18.99 -74.19 -8.57
CA VAL A 694 -19.13 -75.26 -9.59
C VAL A 694 -18.48 -76.58 -9.15
N CYS A 695 -17.51 -76.57 -8.23
CA CYS A 695 -16.79 -77.79 -7.78
C CYS A 695 -17.06 -78.20 -6.33
N GLY A 696 -17.90 -77.47 -5.58
CA GLY A 696 -18.11 -77.64 -4.14
C GLY A 696 -19.57 -77.94 -3.76
N GLY A 697 -20.12 -79.08 -4.22
CA GLY A 697 -21.51 -79.43 -3.94
C GLY A 697 -21.80 -79.71 -2.46
N ARG A 698 -22.43 -78.75 -1.75
CA ARG A 698 -23.26 -78.98 -0.55
C ARG A 698 -24.25 -77.83 -0.32
N PHE A 699 -25.52 -78.17 -0.15
CA PHE A 699 -26.59 -77.25 0.24
C PHE A 699 -26.37 -76.70 1.65
N LEU A 700 -26.73 -75.43 1.86
CA LEU A 700 -27.16 -74.91 3.16
C LEU A 700 -28.40 -74.03 2.95
N VAL A 701 -29.45 -74.36 3.70
CA VAL A 701 -30.74 -73.66 3.73
C VAL A 701 -30.72 -72.67 4.89
N HIS A 702 -31.20 -71.43 4.72
CA HIS A 702 -32.10 -70.82 5.70
C HIS A 702 -32.81 -69.53 5.22
N ARG A 703 -34.15 -69.56 5.38
CA ARG A 703 -35.12 -68.50 5.75
C ARG A 703 -35.07 -67.11 5.10
N TYR A 704 -36.23 -66.75 4.54
CA TYR A 704 -36.71 -65.39 4.34
C TYR A 704 -37.05 -64.68 5.67
N SER A 705 -36.85 -63.37 5.70
CA SER A 705 -37.73 -62.41 6.38
C SER A 705 -37.74 -61.09 5.57
N VAL A 706 -38.89 -60.41 5.55
CA VAL A 706 -39.18 -59.22 4.71
C VAL A 706 -39.80 -58.13 5.56
N MET A 707 -39.32 -56.89 5.45
CA MET A 707 -40.04 -55.59 5.46
C MET A 707 -38.98 -54.46 5.36
N ARG A 708 -39.13 -53.31 4.67
CA ARG A 708 -40.22 -52.36 4.31
C ARG A 708 -40.21 -51.10 5.21
N GLU A 709 -40.55 -49.97 4.61
CA GLU A 709 -40.34 -48.58 5.06
C GLU A 709 -41.19 -48.07 6.23
N ASN A 710 -40.77 -46.88 6.72
CA ASN A 710 -41.55 -45.72 7.18
C ASN A 710 -41.77 -45.44 8.70
N VAL A 711 -41.19 -44.30 9.11
CA VAL A 711 -41.86 -43.08 9.65
C VAL A 711 -42.53 -43.10 11.05
N GLU A 712 -42.13 -42.08 11.84
CA GLU A 712 -42.79 -41.38 12.96
C GLU A 712 -43.02 -42.03 14.36
N ALA A 713 -42.31 -41.43 15.32
CA ALA A 713 -42.84 -40.58 16.42
C ALA A 713 -43.26 -41.16 17.80
N ASN A 714 -42.70 -40.46 18.80
CA ASN A 714 -43.29 -40.00 20.09
C ASN A 714 -43.27 -40.86 21.38
N LYS A 715 -42.57 -40.25 22.37
CA LYS A 715 -42.96 -39.98 23.78
C LYS A 715 -42.77 -41.03 24.91
N ILE A 716 -42.10 -40.54 25.98
CA ILE A 716 -42.40 -40.69 27.44
C ILE A 716 -42.13 -42.07 28.09
N GLU A 717 -41.45 -42.26 29.23
CA GLU A 717 -40.71 -41.43 30.24
C GLU A 717 -39.60 -42.32 30.90
N GLY A 718 -38.69 -41.93 31.80
CA GLY A 718 -38.35 -40.67 32.51
C GLY A 718 -37.68 -40.96 33.89
N VAL A 719 -37.04 -39.97 34.54
CA VAL A 719 -36.84 -39.81 36.03
C VAL A 719 -35.87 -40.83 36.73
N ASP A 720 -34.86 -40.50 37.55
CA ASP A 720 -34.40 -39.24 38.21
C ASP A 720 -32.87 -39.22 38.54
N ASP A 721 -32.34 -37.99 38.70
CA ASP A 721 -31.27 -37.45 39.58
C ASP A 721 -29.92 -38.18 39.85
N VAL A 722 -28.81 -37.42 39.75
CA VAL A 722 -28.14 -36.71 40.88
C VAL A 722 -27.11 -35.68 40.34
N GLU A 723 -27.26 -34.42 40.74
CA GLU A 723 -26.22 -33.35 40.76
C GLU A 723 -25.75 -33.12 42.23
N PRO A 724 -24.65 -32.39 42.59
CA PRO A 724 -24.25 -31.12 41.98
C PRO A 724 -22.74 -30.72 41.96
N HIS A 725 -22.47 -29.59 41.30
CA HIS A 725 -21.37 -28.61 41.51
C HIS A 725 -19.89 -29.07 41.40
N TYR A 726 -19.16 -28.45 40.45
CA TYR A 726 -18.12 -27.46 40.80
C TYR A 726 -17.88 -26.49 39.63
N MET A 727 -17.54 -25.23 39.93
CA MET A 727 -17.13 -24.23 38.94
C MET A 727 -15.61 -24.27 38.77
N GLU A 728 -15.08 -24.14 37.55
CA GLU A 728 -13.99 -23.20 37.28
C GLU A 728 -13.84 -22.87 35.79
N THR A 729 -13.43 -21.63 35.56
CA THR A 729 -13.34 -20.90 34.29
C THR A 729 -12.16 -21.32 33.41
N GLU A 730 -12.38 -21.46 32.11
CA GLU A 730 -11.41 -21.04 31.09
C GLU A 730 -12.09 -20.17 30.03
N LYS A 731 -11.57 -18.96 29.83
CA LYS A 731 -12.02 -18.03 28.78
C LYS A 731 -11.27 -18.35 27.49
N VAL A 732 -12.00 -18.78 26.46
CA VAL A 732 -11.48 -18.77 25.09
C VAL A 732 -11.98 -17.49 24.42
N HIS A 733 -11.09 -16.51 24.26
CA HIS A 733 -11.32 -15.34 23.40
C HIS A 733 -10.99 -15.72 21.96
N TYR A 734 -11.97 -15.63 21.07
CA TYR A 734 -11.78 -15.50 19.63
C TYR A 734 -12.30 -14.12 19.22
N ASN A 735 -11.40 -13.22 18.86
CA ASN A 735 -11.66 -12.01 18.06
C ASN A 735 -10.91 -12.28 16.74
N GLU A 736 -11.57 -12.44 15.60
CA GLU A 736 -12.15 -11.40 14.72
C GLU A 736 -11.07 -10.59 13.96
N ASP A 737 -10.98 -10.85 12.65
CA ASP A 737 -10.11 -10.13 11.69
C ASP A 737 -10.70 -8.78 11.27
N SER A 738 -9.94 -7.70 11.51
CA SER A 738 -9.82 -6.50 10.65
C SER A 738 -8.39 -5.94 10.84
N ASP A 739 -7.65 -5.47 9.84
CA ASP A 739 -7.90 -4.33 8.95
C ASP A 739 -8.65 -3.18 9.64
N GLN A 740 -7.91 -2.37 10.43
CA GLN A 740 -8.32 -1.09 11.06
C GLN A 740 -9.45 -1.19 12.12
N ASP A 741 -9.39 -0.51 13.27
CA ASP A 741 -8.35 0.35 13.88
C ASP A 741 -8.29 0.08 15.41
N LEU A 742 -7.23 0.54 16.08
CA LEU A 742 -7.06 0.43 17.53
C LEU A 742 -6.92 1.83 18.18
N LEU A 743 -7.48 1.96 19.39
CA LEU A 743 -7.50 3.13 20.31
C LEU A 743 -8.65 4.13 20.05
N GLU A 744 -9.60 4.35 20.97
CA GLU A 744 -9.77 3.89 22.38
C GLU A 744 -11.01 3.01 22.61
#